data_AF-A0A356ZA93-F1
#
_entry.id   AF-A0A356ZA93-F1
#
_cell.length_a   1.000
_cell.length_b   1.000
_cell.length_c   1.000
_cell.angle_alpha   90.00
_cell.angle_beta   90.00
_cell.angle_gamma   90.00
#
_symmetry.space_group_name_H-M   'P 1'
#
loop_
_entity.id
_entity.type
_entity.pdbx_description
1 polymer ?
#
loop_
_entity_poly.entity_id
_entity_poly.type
_entity_poly.pdbx_seq_one_letter_code
_entity_poly.pdbx_strand_id
1 'polypeptide(L)'
;DEILDRLRRVTSEYELGPSTQAIFDEARHRKIPVRRLGEDSLLQLGYGKHMQFIEASLPGSTGSIAVDLAKNKKLAKELLRENGIPVPAGGMVDSEDDAVILAEKLGYPVVIKPVDANQGRGVTVNIGDENPVRTAYRWARSFTWNVIVEKYIRGKDYRVLVVGNRVVAVAERKPPYVTGDGVHSISELVAEENKNPDRGIGHEKPLTRIYLDSMAKDFLARSGLTFDDIPAMGEMVYLRENGNISTGGTARECTREIHPTNQELAVKAARAIGLEVAGIDIVTDNIAKVITPQSGAVIEVNAAPGLRMHLYPTEGQSQNVAAAILDYMYPDPAMASIPIISITGTNGKTTVTRLIRHVLSLTGQKVGMTCSSGTYIGEECISRGDNTGPVSAQAILYNREVEVAVLETARGGIIRKGLGYDLADVGIITNISDDHLGLDGVNTLEDLAFVKALVVEAIKPNGHAVLNADDKMTEDIARKVDANLILFSRNRSNAFLARHIGQGGMAVVVEDDMLCWYQNMTKAEIMEICEIPITFQGKALCNIENSLAAAAGLLALGVAERTVKLGLMSFRPDPIANAGRFNFFDMGDFQILLDYGHNISGYQSVVQLINSMDAARLIGVIGMPGDRMDKSIFEVGKISGQTFSELYIKEDKDLRGRIPGEVASILYHGAVSGGAGKDDIKIIMSEVDALQNAINNAKTGDLIVMFYENFGEAYQLIDAVIKKNDQPIPLFPKGDTYLPVTPNESIETALGL
;
A
#
# COMPACT_ATOMS: atom_id res chain seq x y z
N ASP A 1 25.84 -29.13 10.17
CA ASP A 1 26.09 -27.99 11.08
C ASP A 1 26.43 -26.72 10.33
N GLU A 2 27.47 -26.67 9.50
CA GLU A 2 27.87 -25.45 8.76
C GLU A 2 26.77 -24.82 7.88
N ILE A 3 25.96 -25.63 7.19
CA ILE A 3 24.79 -25.14 6.42
C ILE A 3 23.71 -24.57 7.34
N LEU A 4 23.44 -25.20 8.48
CA LEU A 4 22.46 -24.71 9.45
C LEU A 4 22.94 -23.41 10.11
N ASP A 5 24.23 -23.30 10.42
CA ASP A 5 24.81 -22.06 10.96
C ASP A 5 24.86 -20.94 9.91
N ARG A 6 25.02 -21.28 8.63
CA ARG A 6 24.88 -20.32 7.53
C ARG A 6 23.43 -19.87 7.39
N LEU A 7 22.47 -20.79 7.40
CA LEU A 7 21.04 -20.47 7.33
C LEU A 7 20.61 -19.61 8.52
N ARG A 8 21.03 -19.95 9.75
CA ARG A 8 20.77 -19.13 10.95
C ARG A 8 21.37 -17.73 10.84
N ARG A 9 22.57 -17.58 10.27
CA ARG A 9 23.17 -16.25 10.03
C ARG A 9 22.37 -15.45 9.01
N VAL A 10 22.02 -16.04 7.87
CA VAL A 10 21.17 -15.41 6.86
C VAL A 10 19.81 -15.03 7.47
N THR A 11 19.16 -15.94 8.19
CA THR A 11 17.92 -15.67 8.90
C THR A 11 18.07 -14.50 9.88
N SER A 12 19.13 -14.48 10.70
CA SER A 12 19.40 -13.37 11.63
C SER A 12 19.72 -12.04 10.94
N GLU A 13 20.26 -12.05 9.72
CA GLU A 13 20.56 -10.83 8.94
C GLU A 13 19.30 -10.28 8.26
N TYR A 14 18.43 -11.17 7.77
CA TYR A 14 17.27 -10.80 6.96
C TYR A 14 15.93 -10.83 7.71
N GLU A 15 15.86 -11.30 8.97
CA GLU A 15 14.64 -11.19 9.78
C GLU A 15 14.44 -9.78 10.34
N LEU A 16 13.19 -9.45 10.64
CA LEU A 16 12.88 -8.23 11.39
C LEU A 16 13.28 -8.43 12.85
N GLY A 17 13.93 -7.43 13.44
CA GLY A 17 14.18 -7.43 14.88
C GLY A 17 12.87 -7.50 15.68
N PRO A 18 12.89 -8.00 16.93
CA PRO A 18 11.68 -8.34 17.68
C PRO A 18 10.71 -7.17 17.89
N SER A 19 11.20 -5.93 18.01
CA SER A 19 10.35 -4.74 18.08
C SER A 19 9.62 -4.50 16.76
N THR A 20 10.35 -4.52 15.65
CA THR A 20 9.84 -4.28 14.30
C THR A 20 8.87 -5.38 13.87
N GLN A 21 9.21 -6.64 14.17
CA GLN A 21 8.36 -7.80 13.92
C GLN A 21 7.02 -7.68 14.65
N ALA A 22 7.02 -7.28 15.92
CA ALA A 22 5.78 -7.09 16.68
C ALA A 22 4.87 -6.01 16.06
N ILE A 23 5.45 -4.91 15.56
CA ILE A 23 4.69 -3.86 14.87
C ILE A 23 4.17 -4.35 13.52
N PHE A 24 4.99 -5.10 12.76
CA PHE A 24 4.60 -5.71 11.50
C PHE A 24 3.42 -6.68 11.67
N ASP A 25 3.50 -7.58 12.65
CA ASP A 25 2.47 -8.58 12.92
C ASP A 25 1.18 -7.93 13.42
N GLU A 26 1.27 -6.94 14.31
CA GLU A 26 0.10 -6.20 14.77
C GLU A 26 -0.55 -5.39 13.62
N ALA A 27 0.24 -4.79 12.73
CA ALA A 27 -0.29 -4.10 11.55
C ALA A 27 -1.07 -5.07 10.65
N ARG A 28 -0.52 -6.26 10.37
CA ARG A 28 -1.21 -7.31 9.62
C ARG A 28 -2.49 -7.79 10.32
N HIS A 29 -2.43 -8.00 11.62
CA HIS A 29 -3.60 -8.40 12.42
C HIS A 29 -4.72 -7.35 12.33
N ARG A 30 -4.37 -6.06 12.33
CA ARG A 30 -5.30 -4.93 12.16
C ARG A 30 -5.70 -4.65 10.71
N LYS A 31 -5.19 -5.43 9.75
CA LYS A 31 -5.37 -5.20 8.30
C LYS A 31 -4.89 -3.81 7.85
N ILE A 32 -3.89 -3.26 8.53
CA ILE A 32 -3.15 -2.08 8.09
C ILE A 32 -2.13 -2.56 7.04
N PRO A 33 -2.16 -2.03 5.80
CA PRO A 33 -1.17 -2.40 4.80
C PRO A 33 0.25 -2.15 5.32
N VAL A 34 1.13 -3.14 5.22
CA VAL A 34 2.49 -3.03 5.75
C VAL A 34 3.49 -3.70 4.82
N ARG A 35 4.62 -3.03 4.60
CA ARG A 35 5.78 -3.62 3.93
C ARG A 35 7.08 -3.15 4.56
N ARG A 36 8.10 -4.02 4.50
CA ARG A 36 9.48 -3.63 4.82
C ARG A 36 10.09 -2.86 3.65
N LEU A 37 10.87 -1.84 3.95
CA LEU A 37 11.70 -1.13 2.98
C LEU A 37 13.17 -1.49 3.20
N GLY A 38 13.81 -1.99 2.15
CA GLY A 38 15.20 -2.44 2.21
C GLY A 38 15.37 -3.66 3.13
N GLU A 39 16.56 -3.75 3.72
CA GLU A 39 16.98 -4.84 4.60
C GLU A 39 17.03 -4.42 6.08
N ASP A 40 16.68 -3.18 6.41
CA ASP A 40 16.73 -2.65 7.78
C ASP A 40 15.38 -2.80 8.50
N SER A 41 15.23 -2.15 9.66
CA SER A 41 14.02 -2.15 10.49
C SER A 41 12.96 -1.13 10.03
N LEU A 42 13.05 -0.63 8.80
CA LEU A 42 12.13 0.37 8.26
C LEU A 42 10.87 -0.30 7.69
N LEU A 43 9.72 0.07 8.24
CA LEU A 43 8.41 -0.32 7.73
C LEU A 43 7.69 0.89 7.13
N GLN A 44 7.02 0.64 6.02
CA GLN A 44 5.97 1.50 5.50
C GLN A 44 4.62 0.94 5.90
N LEU A 45 3.78 1.80 6.48
CA LEU A 45 2.41 1.49 6.89
C LEU A 45 1.44 2.31 6.04
N GLY A 46 0.32 1.69 5.70
CA GLY A 46 -0.78 2.31 4.97
C GLY A 46 -0.53 2.61 3.49
N TYR A 47 -1.58 3.13 2.83
CA TYR A 47 -1.59 3.51 1.41
C TYR A 47 -1.90 4.99 1.20
N GLY A 48 -1.46 5.52 0.05
CA GLY A 48 -1.79 6.86 -0.41
C GLY A 48 -1.35 7.96 0.56
N LYS A 49 -2.16 9.01 0.67
CA LYS A 49 -1.99 10.11 1.64
C LYS A 49 -1.92 9.70 3.10
N HIS A 50 -2.36 8.49 3.44
CA HIS A 50 -2.36 7.99 4.81
C HIS A 50 -1.10 7.19 5.16
N MET A 51 -0.18 7.06 4.22
CA MET A 51 1.05 6.33 4.44
C MET A 51 1.92 6.98 5.51
N GLN A 52 2.42 6.16 6.44
CA GLN A 52 3.42 6.55 7.43
C GLN A 52 4.63 5.60 7.39
N PHE A 53 5.73 6.03 8.01
CA PHE A 53 6.93 5.21 8.19
C PHE A 53 7.20 5.00 9.66
N ILE A 54 7.79 3.85 10.00
CA ILE A 54 8.32 3.58 11.34
C ILE A 54 9.61 2.78 11.20
N GLU A 55 10.65 3.20 11.91
CA GLU A 55 11.93 2.49 11.97
C GLU A 55 12.11 1.91 13.37
N ALA A 56 12.16 0.57 13.47
CA ALA A 56 12.06 -0.13 14.76
C ALA A 56 10.80 0.28 15.54
N SER A 57 10.92 1.18 16.52
CA SER A 57 9.80 1.74 17.29
C SER A 57 9.70 3.27 17.20
N LEU A 58 10.44 3.88 16.26
CA LEU A 58 10.49 5.32 16.03
C LEU A 58 9.56 5.72 14.88
N PRO A 59 8.44 6.40 15.14
CA PRO A 59 7.58 6.92 14.08
C PRO A 59 8.33 7.95 13.22
N GLY A 60 8.11 7.93 11.91
CA GLY A 60 8.71 8.89 10.97
C GLY A 60 8.21 10.33 11.14
N SER A 61 7.18 10.55 11.95
CA SER A 61 6.72 11.87 12.41
C SER A 61 7.64 12.50 13.46
N THR A 62 8.48 11.70 14.14
CA THR A 62 9.41 12.21 15.14
C THR A 62 10.57 12.95 14.48
N GLY A 63 10.79 14.21 14.84
CA GLY A 63 11.86 15.03 14.28
C GLY A 63 13.26 14.54 14.67
N SER A 64 14.21 14.60 13.73
CA SER A 64 15.60 14.17 13.95
C SER A 64 16.28 14.89 15.12
N ILE A 65 15.97 16.18 15.31
CA ILE A 65 16.48 16.98 16.44
C ILE A 65 16.11 16.34 17.78
N ALA A 66 14.90 15.81 17.94
CA ALA A 66 14.48 15.15 19.18
C ALA A 66 15.28 13.86 19.44
N VAL A 67 15.59 13.11 18.38
CA VAL A 67 16.43 11.90 18.46
C VAL A 67 17.86 12.25 18.86
N ASP A 68 18.43 13.31 18.29
CA ASP A 68 19.78 13.77 18.61
C ASP A 68 19.86 14.36 20.04
N LEU A 69 18.83 15.08 20.47
CA LEU A 69 18.70 15.54 21.86
C LEU A 69 18.66 14.37 22.84
N ALA A 70 17.90 13.30 22.54
CA ALA A 70 17.83 12.11 23.38
C ALA A 70 19.20 11.42 23.52
N LYS A 71 19.99 11.35 22.44
CA LYS A 71 21.36 10.79 22.46
C LYS A 71 22.34 11.67 23.25
N ASN A 72 22.12 12.99 23.26
CA ASN A 72 22.95 13.91 24.01
C ASN A 72 22.55 13.95 25.49
N LYS A 73 23.15 13.07 26.30
CA LYS A 73 22.85 12.94 27.73
C LYS A 73 22.96 14.26 28.51
N LYS A 74 23.85 15.17 28.11
CA LYS A 74 24.00 16.48 28.76
C LYS A 74 22.78 17.36 28.48
N LEU A 75 22.51 17.63 27.20
CA LEU A 75 21.42 18.51 26.79
C LEU A 75 20.05 17.93 27.22
N ALA A 76 19.86 16.61 27.08
CA ALA A 76 18.66 15.95 27.58
C ALA A 76 18.45 16.23 29.07
N LYS A 77 19.49 16.07 29.90
CA LYS A 77 19.38 16.33 31.34
C LYS A 77 19.15 17.79 31.70
N GLU A 78 19.80 18.71 30.99
CA GLU A 78 19.57 20.15 31.16
C GLU A 78 18.10 20.49 30.89
N LEU A 79 17.55 20.02 29.77
CA LEU A 79 16.12 20.21 29.41
C LEU A 79 15.19 19.57 30.43
N LEU A 80 15.46 18.34 30.86
CA LEU A 80 14.65 17.66 31.88
C LEU A 80 14.64 18.46 33.20
N ARG A 81 15.80 18.93 33.64
CA ARG A 81 15.95 19.73 34.87
C ARG A 81 15.22 21.07 34.78
N GLU A 82 15.33 21.78 33.66
CA GLU A 82 14.61 23.03 33.40
C GLU A 82 13.09 22.83 33.41
N ASN A 83 12.63 21.64 33.03
CA ASN A 83 11.24 21.21 33.13
C ASN A 83 10.87 20.65 34.51
N GLY A 84 11.71 20.79 35.53
CA GLY A 84 11.43 20.34 36.90
C GLY A 84 11.36 18.81 37.05
N ILE A 85 11.99 18.06 36.15
CA ILE A 85 12.07 16.60 36.21
C ILE A 85 13.32 16.23 37.02
N PRO A 86 13.21 15.39 38.07
CA PRO A 86 14.37 14.95 38.85
C PRO A 86 15.35 14.17 37.97
N VAL A 87 16.57 14.67 37.86
CA VAL A 87 17.72 14.01 37.21
C VAL A 87 18.89 13.96 38.19
N PRO A 88 19.82 13.00 38.07
CA PRO A 88 21.01 12.97 38.91
C PRO A 88 21.79 14.28 38.83
N ALA A 89 22.05 14.92 39.97
CA ALA A 89 22.88 16.11 40.04
C ALA A 89 24.32 15.76 39.62
N GLY A 90 24.93 16.57 38.75
CA GLY A 90 26.24 16.25 38.21
C GLY A 90 26.72 17.29 37.21
N GLY A 91 27.87 17.02 36.61
CA GLY A 91 28.53 17.89 35.65
C GLY A 91 29.63 17.19 34.88
N MET A 92 30.08 17.83 33.80
CA MET A 92 31.25 17.38 33.04
C MET A 92 32.54 17.77 33.75
N VAL A 93 33.55 16.92 33.58
CA VAL A 93 34.90 17.10 34.13
C VAL A 93 35.93 16.76 33.06
N ASP A 94 37.01 17.53 33.03
CA ASP A 94 38.06 17.42 32.01
C ASP A 94 39.36 16.81 32.57
N SER A 95 39.45 16.63 33.89
CA SER A 95 40.59 16.04 34.59
C SER A 95 40.16 15.14 35.76
N GLU A 96 41.11 14.33 36.25
CA GLU A 96 40.92 13.52 37.47
C GLU A 96 40.64 14.39 38.69
N ASP A 97 41.32 15.53 38.80
CA ASP A 97 41.16 16.43 39.94
C ASP A 97 39.78 17.10 39.92
N ASP A 98 39.30 17.53 38.75
CA ASP A 98 37.94 18.05 38.60
C ASP A 98 36.89 16.99 38.96
N ALA A 99 37.15 15.72 38.61
CA ALA A 99 36.27 14.60 38.95
C ALA A 99 36.16 14.41 40.47
N VAL A 100 37.29 14.49 41.19
CA VAL A 100 37.33 14.40 42.66
C VAL A 100 36.64 15.60 43.30
N ILE A 101 36.97 16.82 42.88
CA ILE A 101 36.37 18.06 43.40
C ILE A 101 34.84 18.03 43.24
N LEU A 102 34.36 17.62 42.06
CA LEU A 102 32.93 17.52 41.81
C LEU A 102 32.29 16.39 42.63
N ALA A 103 32.96 15.25 42.79
CA ALA A 103 32.47 14.14 43.60
C ALA A 103 32.31 14.53 45.08
N GLU A 104 33.29 15.23 45.65
CA GLU A 104 33.22 15.76 47.02
C GLU A 104 32.07 16.75 47.19
N LYS A 105 31.87 17.63 46.21
CA LYS A 105 30.78 18.62 46.21
C LYS A 105 29.39 17.97 46.13
N LEU A 106 29.24 16.91 45.33
CA LEU A 106 28.00 16.13 45.22
C LEU A 106 27.78 15.23 46.45
N GLY A 107 28.86 14.92 47.16
CA GLY A 107 28.94 13.92 48.21
C GLY A 107 28.90 12.49 47.65
N TYR A 108 29.52 11.56 48.36
CA TYR A 108 29.50 10.15 48.00
C TYR A 108 28.16 9.47 48.36
N PRO A 109 27.81 8.35 47.69
CA PRO A 109 28.49 7.79 46.53
C PRO A 109 28.16 8.53 45.21
N VAL A 110 29.06 8.41 44.23
CA VAL A 110 28.92 9.02 42.89
C VAL A 110 29.02 7.98 41.76
N VAL A 111 28.65 8.40 40.54
CA VAL A 111 28.73 7.66 39.29
C VAL A 111 29.65 8.42 38.35
N ILE A 112 30.56 7.71 37.69
CA ILE A 112 31.41 8.27 36.64
C ILE A 112 31.11 7.54 35.34
N LYS A 113 30.84 8.30 34.28
CA LYS A 113 30.49 7.75 32.96
C LYS A 113 30.97 8.60 31.79
N PRO A 114 31.29 7.99 30.65
CA PRO A 114 31.48 8.70 29.39
C PRO A 114 30.17 9.34 28.90
N VAL A 115 30.27 10.51 28.24
CA VAL A 115 29.11 11.22 27.67
C VAL A 115 28.41 10.41 26.58
N ASP A 116 29.18 9.75 25.72
CA ASP A 116 28.78 9.22 24.42
C ASP A 116 28.93 7.69 24.27
N ALA A 117 29.22 6.97 25.36
CA ALA A 117 29.26 5.50 25.30
C ALA A 117 27.88 4.85 25.49
N ASN A 118 27.69 3.72 24.81
CA ASN A 118 26.48 2.89 24.81
C ASN A 118 26.65 1.63 25.69
N GLN A 119 25.53 1.01 26.06
CA GLN A 119 25.47 -0.29 26.76
C GLN A 119 26.20 -0.35 28.13
N GLY A 120 26.47 0.80 28.76
CA GLY A 120 27.16 0.87 30.05
C GLY A 120 28.69 0.74 29.97
N ARG A 121 29.28 0.82 28.77
CA ARG A 121 30.75 0.82 28.62
C ARG A 121 31.37 2.04 29.31
N GLY A 122 32.41 1.81 30.11
CA GLY A 122 33.11 2.87 30.85
C GLY A 122 32.31 3.50 32.00
N VAL A 123 31.17 2.90 32.40
CA VAL A 123 30.34 3.39 33.51
C VAL A 123 30.75 2.69 34.80
N THR A 124 31.14 3.46 35.82
CA THR A 124 31.35 2.96 37.19
C THR A 124 30.36 3.62 38.13
N VAL A 125 29.60 2.82 38.87
CA VAL A 125 28.59 3.31 39.83
C VAL A 125 29.01 3.07 41.28
N ASN A 126 28.29 3.67 42.21
CA ASN A 126 28.46 3.48 43.66
C ASN A 126 29.89 3.72 44.18
N ILE A 127 30.56 4.74 43.66
CA ILE A 127 31.93 5.09 44.03
C ILE A 127 31.92 5.85 45.35
N GLY A 128 32.60 5.34 46.38
CA GLY A 128 32.47 5.82 47.77
C GLY A 128 33.54 6.79 48.26
N ASP A 129 34.65 6.93 47.53
CA ASP A 129 35.86 7.64 47.97
C ASP A 129 36.74 8.07 46.78
N GLU A 130 37.77 8.88 47.08
CA GLU A 130 38.60 9.58 46.09
C GLU A 130 39.37 8.62 45.16
N ASN A 131 40.04 7.60 45.70
CA ASN A 131 40.94 6.76 44.90
C ASN A 131 40.17 6.01 43.80
N PRO A 132 39.03 5.35 44.09
CA PRO A 132 38.13 4.80 43.08
C PRO A 132 37.55 5.84 42.10
N VAL A 133 37.31 7.09 42.51
CA VAL A 133 36.91 8.17 41.56
C VAL A 133 37.98 8.35 40.49
N ARG A 134 39.25 8.44 40.88
CA ARG A 134 40.38 8.62 39.93
C ARG A 134 40.50 7.42 38.99
N THR A 135 40.40 6.21 39.52
CA THR A 135 40.44 4.98 38.72
C THR A 135 39.28 4.92 37.72
N ALA A 136 38.07 5.21 38.18
CA ALA A 136 36.87 5.22 37.34
C ALA A 136 36.93 6.32 36.27
N TYR A 137 37.47 7.49 36.58
CA TYR A 137 37.71 8.55 35.60
C TYR A 137 38.66 8.10 34.50
N ARG A 138 39.83 7.52 34.84
CA ARG A 138 40.80 7.01 33.84
C ARG A 138 40.17 5.97 32.93
N TRP A 139 39.35 5.09 33.49
CA TRP A 139 38.65 4.08 32.71
C TRP A 139 37.60 4.68 31.79
N ALA A 140 36.72 5.57 32.28
CA ALA A 140 35.75 6.29 31.45
C ALA A 140 36.44 7.10 30.34
N ARG A 141 37.56 7.75 30.67
CA ARG A 141 38.41 8.54 29.76
C ARG A 141 39.03 7.71 28.63
N SER A 142 39.26 6.42 28.83
CA SER A 142 39.75 5.55 27.75
C SER A 142 38.74 5.35 26.62
N PHE A 143 37.46 5.69 26.84
CA PHE A 143 36.40 5.59 25.83
C PHE A 143 36.06 6.94 25.17
N THR A 144 36.30 8.08 25.83
CA THR A 144 35.90 9.39 25.33
C THR A 144 36.65 10.55 25.97
N TRP A 145 36.68 11.69 25.27
CA TRP A 145 37.21 12.96 25.77
C TRP A 145 36.27 13.72 26.71
N ASN A 146 35.05 13.25 26.96
CA ASN A 146 34.10 13.94 27.83
C ASN A 146 33.54 12.99 28.89
N VAL A 147 33.87 13.24 30.16
CA VAL A 147 33.45 12.40 31.29
C VAL A 147 32.49 13.19 32.19
N ILE A 148 31.45 12.51 32.68
CA ILE A 148 30.46 13.06 33.61
C ILE A 148 30.65 12.43 34.99
N VAL A 149 30.59 13.26 36.04
CA VAL A 149 30.39 12.81 37.43
C VAL A 149 28.98 13.19 37.88
N GLU A 150 28.25 12.22 38.40
CA GLU A 150 26.86 12.35 38.86
C GLU A 150 26.66 11.75 40.24
N LYS A 151 25.67 12.23 40.98
CA LYS A 151 25.22 11.60 42.22
C LYS A 151 24.69 10.20 41.92
N TYR A 152 25.11 9.21 42.71
CA TYR A 152 24.53 7.87 42.63
C TYR A 152 23.11 7.87 43.18
N ILE A 153 22.17 7.38 42.38
CA ILE A 153 20.77 7.18 42.77
C ILE A 153 20.60 5.72 43.15
N ARG A 154 20.24 5.47 44.40
CA ARG A 154 19.92 4.13 44.89
C ARG A 154 18.49 3.77 44.49
N GLY A 155 18.29 2.54 44.04
CA GLY A 155 16.96 2.00 43.76
C GLY A 155 16.98 0.89 42.72
N LYS A 156 15.78 0.48 42.33
CA LYS A 156 15.52 -0.45 41.23
C LYS A 156 15.49 0.31 39.91
N ASP A 157 15.87 -0.36 38.83
CA ASP A 157 15.92 0.17 37.47
C ASP A 157 14.61 -0.13 36.73
N TYR A 158 13.90 0.90 36.29
CA TYR A 158 12.63 0.79 35.57
C TYR A 158 12.75 1.40 34.18
N ARG A 159 12.30 0.66 33.17
CA ARG A 159 12.01 1.18 31.82
C ARG A 159 10.52 1.48 31.74
N VAL A 160 10.17 2.75 31.59
CA VAL A 160 8.80 3.22 31.36
C VAL A 160 8.64 3.55 29.88
N LEU A 161 7.74 2.86 29.18
CA LEU A 161 7.44 3.13 27.78
C LEU A 161 6.30 4.14 27.68
N VAL A 162 6.58 5.28 27.06
CA VAL A 162 5.62 6.33 26.74
C VAL A 162 5.29 6.26 25.25
N VAL A 163 4.00 6.33 24.92
CA VAL A 163 3.50 6.48 23.55
C VAL A 163 2.47 7.61 23.54
N GLY A 164 2.73 8.65 22.74
CA GLY A 164 1.98 9.89 22.74
C GLY A 164 1.98 10.54 24.12
N ASN A 165 0.80 10.63 24.75
CA ASN A 165 0.61 11.24 26.06
C ASN A 165 0.33 10.23 27.18
N ARG A 166 0.65 8.94 26.99
CA ARG A 166 0.36 7.87 27.96
C ARG A 166 1.57 6.98 28.22
N VAL A 167 1.70 6.51 29.45
CA VAL A 167 2.54 5.35 29.78
C VAL A 167 1.79 4.09 29.38
N VAL A 168 2.37 3.27 28.51
CA VAL A 168 1.72 2.06 27.98
C VAL A 168 2.28 0.77 28.58
N ALA A 169 3.51 0.80 29.09
CA ALA A 169 4.10 -0.33 29.78
C ALA A 169 5.23 0.13 30.71
N VAL A 170 5.44 -0.63 31.80
CA VAL A 170 6.58 -0.44 32.71
C VAL A 170 7.22 -1.80 32.99
N ALA A 171 8.55 -1.85 32.92
CA ALA A 171 9.32 -3.04 33.24
C ALA A 171 10.44 -2.71 34.24
N GLU A 172 10.47 -3.41 35.37
CA GLU A 172 11.62 -3.46 36.26
C GLU A 172 12.69 -4.34 35.61
N ARG A 173 13.85 -3.76 35.30
CA ARG A 173 15.00 -4.47 34.75
C ARG A 173 15.85 -5.01 35.89
N LYS A 174 16.10 -6.32 35.88
CA LYS A 174 17.02 -6.97 36.81
C LYS A 174 18.33 -7.31 36.09
N PRO A 175 19.50 -6.98 36.69
CA PRO A 175 20.78 -7.40 36.13
C PRO A 175 20.85 -8.93 36.02
N PRO A 176 21.62 -9.48 35.06
CA PRO A 176 21.82 -10.93 34.95
C PRO A 176 22.35 -11.48 36.27
N TYR A 177 21.77 -12.58 36.74
CA TYR A 177 22.18 -13.25 37.96
C TYR A 177 22.06 -14.77 37.81
N VAL A 178 22.74 -15.49 38.69
CA VAL A 178 22.54 -16.93 38.93
C VAL A 178 22.19 -17.14 40.39
N THR A 179 21.49 -18.24 40.69
CA THR A 179 21.17 -18.64 42.07
C THR A 179 22.02 -19.86 42.42
N GLY A 180 22.79 -19.76 43.50
CA GLY A 180 23.62 -20.85 44.00
C GLY A 180 22.77 -22.06 44.39
N ASP A 181 23.24 -23.24 44.01
CA ASP A 181 22.72 -24.53 44.48
C ASP A 181 23.66 -25.20 45.49
N GLY A 182 24.76 -24.53 45.86
CA GLY A 182 25.79 -25.04 46.77
C GLY A 182 26.70 -26.11 46.15
N VAL A 183 26.57 -26.40 44.84
CA VAL A 183 27.30 -27.47 44.17
C VAL A 183 28.05 -26.96 42.93
N HIS A 184 27.41 -26.17 42.09
CA HIS A 184 27.97 -25.74 40.81
C HIS A 184 28.63 -24.35 40.91
N SER A 185 29.70 -24.16 40.14
CA SER A 185 30.37 -22.87 39.98
C SER A 185 29.47 -21.87 39.24
N ILE A 186 29.78 -20.57 39.36
CA ILE A 186 29.09 -19.51 38.60
C ILE A 186 29.10 -19.81 37.09
N SER A 187 30.21 -20.32 36.55
CA SER A 187 30.32 -20.73 35.14
C SER A 187 29.32 -21.81 34.76
N GLU A 188 29.20 -22.85 35.58
CA GLU A 188 28.29 -23.97 35.35
C GLU A 188 26.83 -23.54 35.49
N LEU A 189 26.51 -22.72 36.49
CA LEU A 189 25.17 -22.16 36.68
C LEU A 189 24.75 -21.28 35.49
N VAL A 190 25.66 -20.47 34.95
CA VAL A 190 25.39 -19.69 33.74
C VAL A 190 25.21 -20.60 32.52
N ALA A 191 25.99 -21.67 32.39
CA ALA A 191 25.83 -22.63 31.32
C ALA A 191 24.46 -23.34 31.39
N GLU A 192 24.01 -23.68 32.58
CA GLU A 192 22.68 -24.27 32.82
C GLU A 192 21.56 -23.28 32.49
N GLU A 193 21.64 -22.04 33.00
CA GLU A 193 20.65 -21.00 32.71
C GLU A 193 20.55 -20.73 31.20
N ASN A 194 21.67 -20.78 30.47
CA ASN A 194 21.71 -20.61 29.01
C ASN A 194 21.15 -21.81 28.21
N LYS A 195 20.85 -22.95 28.86
CA LYS A 195 20.08 -24.05 28.24
C LYS A 195 18.60 -23.73 28.15
N ASN A 196 18.12 -22.70 28.85
CA ASN A 196 16.75 -22.21 28.73
C ASN A 196 16.40 -21.98 27.25
N PRO A 197 15.33 -22.62 26.72
CA PRO A 197 14.95 -22.50 25.32
C PRO A 197 14.59 -21.07 24.91
N ASP A 198 14.25 -20.18 25.84
CA ASP A 198 13.96 -18.77 25.58
C ASP A 198 15.22 -17.89 25.47
N ARG A 199 16.40 -18.42 25.82
CA ARG A 199 17.70 -17.72 25.69
C ARG A 199 18.37 -18.02 24.36
N GLY A 200 18.67 -16.96 23.61
CA GLY A 200 19.28 -17.01 22.28
C GLY A 200 20.49 -16.10 22.12
N ILE A 201 21.11 -16.15 20.95
CA ILE A 201 22.23 -15.26 20.61
C ILE A 201 21.65 -13.91 20.14
N GLY A 202 22.16 -12.81 20.70
CA GLY A 202 21.69 -11.47 20.36
C GLY A 202 20.19 -11.27 20.59
N HIS A 203 19.45 -11.03 19.50
CA HIS A 203 18.03 -10.74 19.50
C HIS A 203 17.14 -11.84 18.90
N GLU A 204 17.71 -13.01 18.62
CA GLU A 204 17.00 -14.16 18.01
C GLU A 204 15.83 -14.66 18.87
N LYS A 205 15.94 -14.54 20.20
CA LYS A 205 14.97 -15.07 21.15
C LYS A 205 14.49 -14.02 22.17
N PRO A 206 13.40 -14.29 22.92
CA PRO A 206 12.89 -13.37 23.94
C PRO A 206 13.95 -12.95 24.96
N LEU A 207 14.82 -13.87 25.38
CA LEU A 207 15.93 -13.60 26.29
C LEU A 207 17.27 -13.71 25.56
N THR A 208 18.23 -12.86 25.93
CA THR A 208 19.60 -12.99 25.46
C THR A 208 20.36 -13.94 26.40
N ARG A 209 21.29 -14.72 25.85
CA ARG A 209 22.23 -15.52 26.65
C ARG A 209 23.05 -14.64 27.58
N ILE A 210 23.36 -15.17 28.74
CA ILE A 210 24.28 -14.57 29.70
C ILE A 210 25.70 -14.88 29.24
N TYR A 211 26.52 -13.84 29.06
CA TYR A 211 27.92 -13.98 28.65
C TYR A 211 28.85 -13.56 29.79
N LEU A 212 29.76 -14.47 30.16
CA LEU A 212 30.87 -14.24 31.09
C LEU A 212 32.06 -13.59 30.36
N ASP A 213 31.90 -12.32 30.01
CA ASP A 213 32.94 -11.50 29.36
C ASP A 213 33.84 -10.79 30.39
N SER A 214 34.78 -9.98 29.91
CA SER A 214 35.67 -9.21 30.78
C SER A 214 34.91 -8.26 31.72
N MET A 215 33.76 -7.71 31.30
CA MET A 215 32.94 -6.85 32.16
C MET A 215 32.31 -7.64 33.31
N ALA A 216 31.80 -8.84 33.05
CA ALA A 216 31.29 -9.72 34.11
C ALA A 216 32.41 -10.13 35.08
N LYS A 217 33.62 -10.38 34.56
CA LYS A 217 34.80 -10.70 35.38
C LYS A 217 35.18 -9.55 36.30
N ASP A 218 35.29 -8.34 35.74
CA ASP A 218 35.69 -7.15 36.50
C ASP A 218 34.65 -6.82 37.58
N PHE A 219 33.36 -7.05 37.30
CA PHE A 219 32.30 -6.85 38.28
C PHE A 219 32.38 -7.83 39.46
N LEU A 220 32.53 -9.13 39.19
CA LEU A 220 32.65 -10.15 40.24
C LEU A 220 33.91 -9.92 41.09
N ALA A 221 35.03 -9.54 40.46
CA ALA A 221 36.28 -9.27 41.15
C ALA A 221 36.18 -8.14 42.19
N ARG A 222 35.31 -7.14 41.97
CA ARG A 222 35.02 -6.08 42.96
C ARG A 222 34.39 -6.62 44.25
N SER A 223 33.70 -7.74 44.18
CA SER A 223 33.09 -8.43 45.32
C SER A 223 33.93 -9.61 45.83
N GLY A 224 35.17 -9.76 45.32
CA GLY A 224 36.07 -10.85 45.68
C GLY A 224 35.68 -12.21 45.08
N LEU A 225 34.79 -12.23 44.08
CA LEU A 225 34.34 -13.45 43.40
C LEU A 225 35.01 -13.64 42.04
N THR A 226 35.04 -14.88 41.58
CA THR A 226 35.56 -15.37 40.31
C THR A 226 34.53 -16.29 39.66
N PHE A 227 34.74 -16.66 38.39
CA PHE A 227 33.81 -17.54 37.69
C PHE A 227 33.80 -18.99 38.20
N ASP A 228 34.80 -19.37 39.00
CA ASP A 228 34.99 -20.72 39.53
C ASP A 228 34.42 -20.88 40.96
N ASP A 229 33.99 -19.78 41.59
CA ASP A 229 33.40 -19.83 42.92
C ASP A 229 32.02 -20.51 42.89
N ILE A 230 31.73 -21.29 43.93
CA ILE A 230 30.48 -22.02 44.14
C ILE A 230 29.62 -21.22 45.12
N PRO A 231 28.54 -20.53 44.67
CA PRO A 231 27.70 -19.76 45.57
C PRO A 231 26.89 -20.68 46.50
N ALA A 232 26.61 -20.21 47.71
CA ALA A 232 25.84 -20.97 48.69
C ALA A 232 24.41 -21.23 48.20
N MET A 233 23.76 -22.28 48.70
CA MET A 233 22.40 -22.61 48.28
C MET A 233 21.43 -21.46 48.56
N GLY A 234 20.76 -20.97 47.51
CA GLY A 234 19.85 -19.83 47.56
C GLY A 234 20.52 -18.45 47.48
N GLU A 235 21.85 -18.38 47.39
CA GLU A 235 22.59 -17.13 47.22
C GLU A 235 22.40 -16.60 45.79
N MET A 236 21.94 -15.36 45.63
CA MET A 236 21.85 -14.71 44.33
C MET A 236 23.15 -13.97 44.02
N VAL A 237 23.84 -14.39 42.96
CA VAL A 237 25.05 -13.73 42.47
C VAL A 237 24.73 -12.97 41.20
N TYR A 238 24.75 -11.65 41.29
CA TYR A 238 24.66 -10.79 40.12
C TYR A 238 25.97 -10.84 39.32
N LEU A 239 25.83 -10.78 38.00
CA LEU A 239 26.96 -10.87 37.08
C LEU A 239 27.33 -9.51 36.48
N ARG A 240 26.45 -8.52 36.62
CA ARG A 240 26.65 -7.14 36.15
C ARG A 240 25.89 -6.15 37.03
N GLU A 241 26.26 -4.87 36.93
CA GLU A 241 25.58 -3.75 37.61
C GLU A 241 24.28 -3.33 36.93
N ASN A 242 24.16 -3.46 35.60
CA ASN A 242 23.04 -2.93 34.83
C ASN A 242 22.02 -4.01 34.43
N GLY A 243 20.74 -3.62 34.37
CA GLY A 243 19.62 -4.47 33.97
C GLY A 243 19.49 -4.68 32.46
N ASN A 244 20.57 -4.52 31.68
CA ASN A 244 20.49 -4.57 30.22
C ASN A 244 20.08 -5.97 29.73
N ILE A 245 18.94 -6.05 29.04
CA ILE A 245 18.42 -7.31 28.50
C ILE A 245 19.38 -7.88 27.44
N SER A 246 20.11 -7.03 26.70
CA SER A 246 21.10 -7.45 25.70
C SER A 246 22.32 -8.16 26.30
N THR A 247 22.51 -8.11 27.62
CA THR A 247 23.59 -8.78 28.34
C THR A 247 23.08 -9.90 29.25
N GLY A 248 21.85 -10.37 29.01
CA GLY A 248 21.24 -11.49 29.72
C GLY A 248 20.38 -11.13 30.92
N GLY A 249 20.14 -9.82 31.17
CA GLY A 249 19.20 -9.36 32.19
C GLY A 249 17.76 -9.82 31.95
N THR A 250 16.94 -9.76 33.00
CA THR A 250 15.53 -10.15 32.98
C THR A 250 14.63 -8.95 33.25
N ALA A 251 13.34 -9.10 32.95
CA ALA A 251 12.35 -8.02 33.12
C ALA A 251 11.13 -8.53 33.89
N ARG A 252 10.66 -7.72 34.86
CA ARG A 252 9.38 -7.91 35.55
C ARG A 252 8.42 -6.82 35.14
N GLU A 253 7.23 -7.20 34.67
CA GLU A 253 6.19 -6.25 34.31
C GLU A 253 5.61 -5.56 35.56
N CYS A 254 5.48 -4.23 35.50
CA CYS A 254 5.13 -3.38 36.63
C CYS A 254 4.15 -2.24 36.26
N THR A 255 3.45 -2.33 35.13
CA THR A 255 2.64 -1.22 34.57
C THR A 255 1.52 -0.80 35.50
N ARG A 256 0.91 -1.76 36.21
CA ARG A 256 -0.15 -1.45 37.19
C ARG A 256 0.37 -0.93 38.51
N GLU A 257 1.67 -1.01 38.77
CA GLU A 257 2.29 -0.58 40.03
C GLU A 257 2.73 0.88 39.99
N ILE A 258 2.97 1.46 38.82
CA ILE A 258 3.49 2.84 38.70
C ILE A 258 2.50 3.87 39.24
N HIS A 259 2.97 4.73 40.14
CA HIS A 259 2.17 5.82 40.69
C HIS A 259 1.72 6.80 39.59
N PRO A 260 0.47 7.32 39.59
CA PRO A 260 -0.02 8.24 38.55
C PRO A 260 0.87 9.46 38.32
N THR A 261 1.38 10.10 39.38
CA THR A 261 2.33 11.22 39.28
C THR A 261 3.64 10.83 38.57
N ASN A 262 4.08 9.58 38.70
CA ASN A 262 5.28 9.10 38.00
C ASN A 262 4.97 8.83 36.51
N GLN A 263 3.72 8.48 36.17
CA GLN A 263 3.28 8.39 34.78
C GLN A 263 3.32 9.76 34.12
N GLU A 264 2.77 10.78 34.80
CA GLU A 264 2.84 12.17 34.34
C GLU A 264 4.28 12.66 34.20
N LEU A 265 5.16 12.30 35.14
CA LEU A 265 6.58 12.60 35.09
C LEU A 265 7.25 11.99 33.84
N ALA A 266 6.97 10.73 33.53
CA ALA A 266 7.50 10.05 32.36
C ALA A 266 6.99 10.67 31.05
N VAL A 267 5.70 10.99 30.97
CA VAL A 267 5.11 11.69 29.81
C VAL A 267 5.73 13.09 29.65
N LYS A 268 5.94 13.82 30.75
CA LYS A 268 6.61 15.12 30.74
C LYS A 268 8.06 15.00 30.23
N ALA A 269 8.77 13.95 30.63
CA ALA A 269 10.13 13.69 30.16
C ALA A 269 10.19 13.44 28.65
N ALA A 270 9.29 12.60 28.10
CA ALA A 270 9.19 12.38 26.66
C ALA A 270 8.90 13.69 25.90
N ARG A 271 7.93 14.47 26.40
CA ARG A 271 7.53 15.76 25.80
C ARG A 271 8.65 16.80 25.85
N ALA A 272 9.42 16.87 26.93
CA ALA A 272 10.53 17.82 27.07
C ALA A 272 11.63 17.61 26.01
N ILE A 273 11.82 16.36 25.57
CA ILE A 273 12.76 16.02 24.48
C ILE A 273 12.08 16.14 23.10
N GLY A 274 10.75 16.00 23.03
CA GLY A 274 9.99 16.02 21.78
C GLY A 274 9.83 14.65 21.14
N LEU A 275 9.82 13.58 21.93
CA LEU A 275 9.64 12.20 21.45
C LEU A 275 8.19 11.73 21.64
N GLU A 276 7.62 11.14 20.59
CA GLU A 276 6.28 10.57 20.60
C GLU A 276 6.27 9.15 21.17
N VAL A 277 7.31 8.36 20.86
CA VAL A 277 7.55 7.04 21.44
C VAL A 277 8.90 7.10 22.16
N ALA A 278 8.90 6.92 23.47
CA ALA A 278 10.08 7.11 24.30
C ALA A 278 10.20 6.05 25.40
N GLY A 279 11.42 5.55 25.61
CA GLY A 279 11.76 4.75 26.77
C GLY A 279 12.42 5.61 27.84
N ILE A 280 11.73 5.81 28.96
CA ILE A 280 12.23 6.60 30.09
C ILE A 280 12.85 5.64 31.11
N ASP A 281 14.15 5.80 31.36
CA ASP A 281 14.86 5.06 32.40
C ASP A 281 14.75 5.80 33.73
N ILE A 282 14.19 5.13 34.72
CA ILE A 282 13.95 5.68 36.06
C ILE A 282 14.58 4.77 37.09
N VAL A 283 15.34 5.35 38.01
CA VAL A 283 15.82 4.62 39.20
C VAL A 283 15.11 5.14 40.44
N THR A 284 14.48 4.24 41.19
CA THR A 284 13.80 4.53 42.46
C THR A 284 13.64 3.25 43.28
N ASP A 285 13.57 3.34 44.61
CA ASP A 285 13.33 2.17 45.46
C ASP A 285 11.95 1.52 45.20
N ASN A 286 10.94 2.33 44.85
CA ASN A 286 9.60 1.83 44.60
C ASN A 286 8.83 2.74 43.63
N ILE A 287 8.55 2.23 42.42
CA ILE A 287 7.84 2.96 41.35
C ILE A 287 6.38 3.32 41.72
N ALA A 288 5.82 2.68 42.75
CA ALA A 288 4.48 2.96 43.28
C ALA A 288 4.43 4.17 44.23
N LYS A 289 5.57 4.79 44.55
CA LYS A 289 5.65 6.03 45.35
C LYS A 289 6.09 7.20 44.49
N VAL A 290 5.63 8.40 44.83
CA VAL A 290 6.01 9.64 44.13
C VAL A 290 7.53 9.81 44.14
N ILE A 291 8.10 10.03 42.95
CA ILE A 291 9.53 10.29 42.78
C ILE A 291 9.83 11.74 43.17
N THR A 292 10.80 11.89 44.06
CA THR A 292 11.38 13.16 44.51
C THR A 292 12.89 13.10 44.27
N PRO A 293 13.62 14.22 44.25
CA PRO A 293 15.08 14.22 44.09
C PRO A 293 15.84 13.35 45.10
N GLN A 294 15.23 13.00 46.24
CA GLN A 294 15.80 12.12 47.26
C GLN A 294 15.37 10.64 47.12
N SER A 295 14.27 10.35 46.41
CA SER A 295 13.69 9.00 46.28
C SER A 295 13.85 8.37 44.90
N GLY A 296 14.28 9.14 43.89
CA GLY A 296 14.57 8.61 42.56
C GLY A 296 14.86 9.70 41.53
N ALA A 297 15.23 9.28 40.32
CA ALA A 297 15.49 10.20 39.22
C ALA A 297 15.30 9.54 37.85
N VAL A 298 15.01 10.36 36.84
CA VAL A 298 15.13 9.98 35.42
C VAL A 298 16.61 9.95 35.06
N ILE A 299 17.08 8.79 34.64
CA ILE A 299 18.48 8.54 34.28
C ILE A 299 18.73 8.92 32.82
N GLU A 300 17.84 8.52 31.93
CA GLU A 300 17.97 8.65 30.48
C GLU A 300 16.59 8.63 29.79
N VAL A 301 16.49 9.30 28.64
CA VAL A 301 15.34 9.24 27.74
C VAL A 301 15.82 8.69 26.41
N ASN A 302 15.21 7.59 25.96
CA ASN A 302 15.66 6.85 24.79
C ASN A 302 14.66 6.99 23.64
N ALA A 303 15.14 7.44 22.48
CA ALA A 303 14.44 7.29 21.21
C ALA A 303 14.49 5.83 20.73
N ALA A 304 13.52 5.41 19.91
CA ALA A 304 13.41 4.04 19.39
C ALA A 304 13.56 2.95 20.49
N PRO A 305 12.78 3.00 21.59
CA PRO A 305 12.94 2.07 22.69
C PRO A 305 12.71 0.60 22.25
N GLY A 306 13.56 -0.30 22.75
CA GLY A 306 13.36 -1.74 22.54
C GLY A 306 12.08 -2.23 23.22
N LEU A 307 11.23 -2.95 22.48
CA LEU A 307 9.91 -3.38 22.97
C LEU A 307 9.94 -4.74 23.67
N ARG A 308 11.02 -5.51 23.47
CA ARG A 308 11.13 -6.92 23.87
C ARG A 308 10.81 -7.18 25.35
N MET A 309 11.27 -6.31 26.25
CA MET A 309 11.03 -6.44 27.69
C MET A 309 9.57 -6.27 28.12
N HIS A 310 8.77 -5.57 27.30
CA HIS A 310 7.33 -5.39 27.54
C HIS A 310 6.53 -6.48 26.85
N LEU A 311 6.97 -6.94 25.68
CA LEU A 311 6.35 -8.03 24.93
C LEU A 311 6.59 -9.40 25.60
N TYR A 312 7.76 -9.62 26.18
CA TYR A 312 8.16 -10.90 26.76
C TYR A 312 8.85 -10.71 28.11
N PRO A 313 8.14 -10.25 29.16
CA PRO A 313 8.70 -10.17 30.49
C PRO A 313 8.94 -11.58 31.06
N THR A 314 10.01 -11.76 31.83
CA THR A 314 10.31 -13.01 32.54
C THR A 314 9.35 -13.24 33.70
N GLU A 315 8.87 -12.15 34.31
CA GLU A 315 7.89 -12.16 35.40
C GLU A 315 6.75 -11.20 35.06
N GLY A 316 5.48 -11.64 35.19
CA GLY A 316 4.30 -10.83 34.91
C GLY A 316 3.68 -11.09 33.53
N GLN A 317 2.78 -10.20 33.09
CA GLN A 317 2.02 -10.39 31.85
C GLN A 317 2.63 -9.61 30.68
N SER A 318 2.67 -10.22 29.50
CA SER A 318 3.00 -9.53 28.25
C SER A 318 2.10 -8.31 28.01
N GLN A 319 2.69 -7.21 27.54
CA GLN A 319 1.98 -6.01 27.12
C GLN A 319 2.08 -5.86 25.60
N ASN A 320 0.93 -5.77 24.92
CA ASN A 320 0.90 -5.49 23.48
C ASN A 320 1.19 -3.99 23.23
N VAL A 321 2.47 -3.63 23.32
CA VAL A 321 2.93 -2.26 23.12
C VAL A 321 2.96 -1.86 21.64
N ALA A 322 3.03 -2.84 20.72
CA ALA A 322 2.90 -2.61 19.28
C ALA A 322 1.51 -2.05 18.93
N ALA A 323 0.45 -2.63 19.53
CA ALA A 323 -0.91 -2.11 19.43
C ALA A 323 -0.98 -0.64 19.87
N ALA A 324 -0.35 -0.31 21.01
CA ALA A 324 -0.39 1.04 21.52
C ALA A 324 0.31 2.07 20.62
N ILE A 325 1.39 1.67 19.93
CA ILE A 325 2.09 2.49 18.93
C ILE A 325 1.22 2.67 17.68
N LEU A 326 0.60 1.60 17.18
CA LEU A 326 -0.28 1.69 16.02
C LEU A 326 -1.56 2.48 16.30
N ASP A 327 -2.13 2.43 17.51
CA ASP A 327 -3.24 3.31 17.92
C ASP A 327 -2.84 4.80 17.85
N TYR A 328 -1.57 5.11 18.15
CA TYR A 328 -1.08 6.48 18.11
C TYR A 328 -0.88 6.95 16.66
N MET A 329 -0.29 6.10 15.83
CA MET A 329 -0.04 6.39 14.40
C MET A 329 -1.34 6.43 13.58
N TYR A 330 -2.28 5.52 13.89
CA TYR A 330 -3.58 5.39 13.25
C TYR A 330 -4.69 5.30 14.32
N PRO A 331 -5.15 6.45 14.86
CA PRO A 331 -6.25 6.49 15.82
C PRO A 331 -7.54 5.86 15.29
N ASP A 332 -7.75 5.97 13.97
CA ASP A 332 -8.74 5.20 13.24
C ASP A 332 -8.03 4.29 12.23
N PRO A 333 -8.04 2.96 12.41
CA PRO A 333 -7.45 2.02 11.46
C PRO A 333 -8.06 2.10 10.05
N ALA A 334 -9.31 2.55 9.90
CA ALA A 334 -9.92 2.77 8.59
C ALA A 334 -9.17 3.85 7.79
N MET A 335 -8.50 4.77 8.49
CA MET A 335 -7.65 5.80 7.90
C MET A 335 -6.27 5.28 7.50
N ALA A 336 -5.97 3.98 7.61
CA ALA A 336 -4.69 3.44 7.15
C ALA A 336 -4.66 3.22 5.62
N SER A 337 -5.79 3.30 4.93
CA SER A 337 -5.88 3.05 3.51
C SER A 337 -6.75 4.08 2.82
N ILE A 338 -6.40 4.41 1.58
CA ILE A 338 -7.26 5.21 0.70
C ILE A 338 -8.37 4.33 0.10
N PRO A 339 -9.46 4.92 -0.39
CA PRO A 339 -10.45 4.18 -1.17
C PRO A 339 -9.82 3.56 -2.42
N ILE A 340 -10.11 2.28 -2.67
CA ILE A 340 -9.62 1.52 -3.83
C ILE A 340 -10.82 0.97 -4.60
N ILE A 341 -10.91 1.31 -5.88
CA ILE A 341 -11.78 0.68 -6.86
C ILE A 341 -10.90 -0.17 -7.79
N SER A 342 -11.16 -1.47 -7.89
CA SER A 342 -10.45 -2.36 -8.80
C SER A 342 -11.38 -2.91 -9.86
N ILE A 343 -10.98 -2.81 -11.13
CA ILE A 343 -11.80 -3.14 -12.29
C ILE A 343 -11.15 -4.25 -13.09
N THR A 344 -11.89 -5.32 -13.33
CA THR A 344 -11.52 -6.37 -14.28
C THR A 344 -12.68 -6.73 -15.21
N GLY A 345 -12.39 -7.62 -16.16
CA GLY A 345 -13.30 -8.05 -17.20
C GLY A 345 -12.56 -8.31 -18.51
N THR A 346 -13.25 -8.87 -19.51
CA THR A 346 -12.64 -9.08 -20.82
C THR A 346 -12.56 -7.76 -21.58
N ASN A 347 -13.69 -7.10 -21.79
CA ASN A 347 -13.80 -5.81 -22.48
C ASN A 347 -14.33 -4.70 -21.55
N GLY A 348 -14.13 -3.44 -21.93
CA GLY A 348 -14.69 -2.28 -21.22
C GLY A 348 -13.90 -1.75 -20.02
N LYS A 349 -12.96 -2.55 -19.48
CA LYS A 349 -12.09 -2.18 -18.34
C LYS A 349 -11.55 -0.75 -18.41
N THR A 350 -10.77 -0.45 -19.44
CA THR A 350 -10.12 0.87 -19.61
C THR A 350 -11.13 2.01 -19.64
N THR A 351 -12.27 1.83 -20.31
CA THR A 351 -13.32 2.87 -20.38
C THR A 351 -13.97 3.07 -19.03
N VAL A 352 -14.31 2.00 -18.29
CA VAL A 352 -14.85 2.10 -16.93
C VAL A 352 -13.84 2.76 -15.99
N THR A 353 -12.57 2.35 -16.01
CA THR A 353 -11.50 2.95 -15.21
C THR A 353 -11.37 4.45 -15.47
N ARG A 354 -11.32 4.87 -16.75
CA ARG A 354 -11.19 6.28 -17.13
C ARG A 354 -12.42 7.09 -16.76
N LEU A 355 -13.62 6.52 -16.92
CA LEU A 355 -14.89 7.15 -16.55
C LEU A 355 -14.99 7.37 -15.04
N ILE A 356 -14.68 6.36 -14.24
CA ILE A 356 -14.64 6.47 -12.77
C ILE A 356 -13.61 7.52 -12.34
N ARG A 357 -12.39 7.49 -12.91
CA ARG A 357 -11.36 8.49 -12.64
C ARG A 357 -11.85 9.90 -12.97
N HIS A 358 -12.50 10.09 -14.13
CA HIS A 358 -13.06 11.38 -14.54
C HIS A 358 -14.06 11.91 -13.52
N VAL A 359 -15.02 11.08 -13.09
CA VAL A 359 -16.03 11.50 -12.11
C VAL A 359 -15.38 11.84 -10.75
N LEU A 360 -14.45 11.02 -10.28
CA LEU A 360 -13.77 11.26 -9.00
C LEU A 360 -12.92 12.54 -9.05
N SER A 361 -12.28 12.86 -10.17
CA SER A 361 -11.54 14.12 -10.33
C SER A 361 -12.44 15.36 -10.16
N LEU A 362 -13.74 15.28 -10.49
CA LEU A 362 -14.70 16.39 -10.27
C LEU A 362 -14.93 16.69 -8.79
N THR A 363 -14.58 15.77 -7.88
CA THR A 363 -14.68 15.97 -6.43
C THR A 363 -13.48 16.72 -5.84
N GLY A 364 -12.48 17.06 -6.67
CA GLY A 364 -11.23 17.70 -6.25
C GLY A 364 -10.19 16.73 -5.67
N GLN A 365 -10.50 15.43 -5.60
CA GLN A 365 -9.57 14.40 -5.11
C GLN A 365 -8.43 14.14 -6.10
N LYS A 366 -7.22 13.91 -5.60
CA LYS A 366 -6.10 13.42 -6.41
C LYS A 366 -6.26 11.91 -6.67
N VAL A 367 -6.75 11.57 -7.86
CA VAL A 367 -6.97 10.18 -8.29
C VAL A 367 -5.68 9.55 -8.82
N GLY A 368 -5.32 8.38 -8.30
CA GLY A 368 -4.30 7.51 -8.88
C GLY A 368 -4.95 6.43 -9.74
N MET A 369 -4.51 6.27 -10.99
CA MET A 369 -5.12 5.37 -11.96
C MET A 369 -4.11 4.45 -12.63
N THR A 370 -4.44 3.17 -12.77
CA THR A 370 -3.73 2.24 -13.67
C THR A 370 -4.65 1.81 -14.80
N CYS A 371 -4.14 1.77 -16.02
CA CYS A 371 -4.88 1.30 -17.19
C CYS A 371 -3.94 0.77 -18.29
N SER A 372 -4.51 0.26 -19.39
CA SER A 372 -3.72 -0.28 -20.51
C SER A 372 -2.82 0.76 -21.21
N SER A 373 -3.05 2.07 -21.02
CA SER A 373 -2.21 3.12 -21.62
C SER A 373 -1.15 3.68 -20.66
N GLY A 374 -1.29 3.44 -19.36
CA GLY A 374 -0.31 3.95 -18.41
C GLY A 374 -0.77 3.97 -16.95
N THR A 375 0.11 4.54 -16.13
CA THR A 375 -0.10 4.86 -14.71
C THR A 375 -0.16 6.37 -14.56
N TYR A 376 -1.18 6.87 -13.88
CA TYR A 376 -1.47 8.31 -13.79
C TYR A 376 -1.71 8.74 -12.35
N ILE A 377 -1.24 9.94 -11.98
CA ILE A 377 -1.52 10.59 -10.70
C ILE A 377 -2.08 11.99 -10.99
N GLY A 378 -3.37 12.20 -10.71
CA GLY A 378 -4.08 13.34 -11.28
C GLY A 378 -4.03 13.28 -12.80
N GLU A 379 -3.58 14.35 -13.46
CA GLU A 379 -3.39 14.41 -14.94
C GLU A 379 -2.01 13.92 -15.41
N GLU A 380 -1.06 13.69 -14.50
CA GLU A 380 0.30 13.33 -14.87
C GLU A 380 0.42 11.83 -15.18
N CYS A 381 0.95 11.51 -16.37
CA CYS A 381 1.30 10.14 -16.75
C CYS A 381 2.72 9.81 -16.28
N ILE A 382 2.86 9.12 -15.14
CA ILE A 382 4.17 8.77 -14.55
C ILE A 382 4.84 7.56 -15.23
N SER A 383 4.05 6.73 -15.93
CA SER A 383 4.56 5.57 -16.68
C SER A 383 3.62 5.24 -17.84
N ARG A 384 4.17 5.16 -19.06
CA ARG A 384 3.42 4.81 -20.29
C ARG A 384 3.50 3.32 -20.58
N GLY A 385 2.45 2.78 -21.19
CA GLY A 385 2.35 1.37 -21.59
C GLY A 385 1.32 0.59 -20.77
N ASP A 386 1.23 -0.72 -21.02
CA ASP A 386 0.27 -1.58 -20.31
C ASP A 386 0.68 -1.75 -18.83
N ASN A 387 -0.06 -1.05 -17.97
CA ASN A 387 0.18 -0.95 -16.55
C ASN A 387 -0.93 -1.59 -15.71
N THR A 388 -1.61 -2.61 -16.26
CA THR A 388 -2.78 -3.27 -15.63
C THR A 388 -2.42 -4.36 -14.60
N GLY A 389 -1.24 -4.26 -13.96
CA GLY A 389 -0.70 -5.28 -13.07
C GLY A 389 -0.27 -4.76 -11.68
N PRO A 390 0.13 -5.67 -10.77
CA PRO A 390 0.38 -5.35 -9.36
C PRO A 390 1.48 -4.31 -9.10
N VAL A 391 2.52 -4.28 -9.93
CA VAL A 391 3.64 -3.34 -9.76
C VAL A 391 3.17 -1.90 -9.94
N SER A 392 2.35 -1.64 -10.96
CA SER A 392 1.81 -0.31 -11.26
C SER A 392 0.76 0.11 -10.23
N ALA A 393 -0.07 -0.83 -9.77
CA ALA A 393 -0.99 -0.59 -8.66
C ALA A 393 -0.25 -0.19 -7.38
N GLN A 394 0.85 -0.88 -7.05
CA GLN A 394 1.70 -0.53 -5.91
C GLN A 394 2.36 0.84 -6.08
N ALA A 395 2.77 1.24 -7.28
CA ALA A 395 3.30 2.57 -7.53
C ALA A 395 2.29 3.68 -7.19
N ILE A 396 1.00 3.44 -7.44
CA ILE A 396 -0.10 4.34 -7.03
C ILE A 396 -0.31 4.31 -5.52
N LEU A 397 -0.49 3.11 -4.94
CA LEU A 397 -0.80 2.95 -3.52
C LEU A 397 0.35 3.40 -2.61
N TYR A 398 1.57 3.42 -3.13
CA TYR A 398 2.76 3.88 -2.42
C TYR A 398 3.13 5.34 -2.70
N ASN A 399 2.23 6.11 -3.29
CA ASN A 399 2.42 7.54 -3.50
C ASN A 399 1.55 8.36 -2.53
N ARG A 400 2.18 9.25 -1.75
CA ARG A 400 1.53 10.07 -0.72
C ARG A 400 0.55 11.12 -1.25
N GLU A 401 0.60 11.45 -2.53
CA GLU A 401 -0.35 12.41 -3.12
C GLU A 401 -1.70 11.77 -3.42
N VAL A 402 -1.77 10.45 -3.55
CA VAL A 402 -2.98 9.76 -4.01
C VAL A 402 -4.00 9.70 -2.87
N GLU A 403 -5.22 10.12 -3.16
CA GLU A 403 -6.34 10.13 -2.22
C GLU A 403 -7.38 9.05 -2.49
N VAL A 404 -7.46 8.56 -3.74
CA VAL A 404 -8.31 7.47 -4.18
C VAL A 404 -7.63 6.75 -5.35
N ALA A 405 -7.70 5.43 -5.37
CA ALA A 405 -7.09 4.60 -6.42
C ALA A 405 -8.16 3.94 -7.30
N VAL A 406 -7.99 4.03 -8.63
CA VAL A 406 -8.84 3.39 -9.64
C VAL A 406 -7.96 2.47 -10.49
N LEU A 407 -8.03 1.18 -10.21
CA LEU A 407 -7.04 0.20 -10.65
C LEU A 407 -7.62 -0.76 -11.69
N GLU A 408 -7.27 -0.56 -12.97
CA GLU A 408 -7.50 -1.59 -13.98
C GLU A 408 -6.60 -2.80 -13.69
N THR A 409 -7.22 -3.97 -13.57
CA THR A 409 -6.57 -5.22 -13.15
C THR A 409 -6.80 -6.30 -14.21
N ALA A 410 -5.76 -6.59 -14.99
CA ALA A 410 -5.83 -7.61 -16.04
C ALA A 410 -5.51 -9.01 -15.51
N ARG A 411 -6.02 -10.02 -16.21
CA ARG A 411 -5.81 -11.45 -15.89
C ARG A 411 -4.32 -11.80 -15.76
N GLY A 412 -3.48 -11.31 -16.68
CA GLY A 412 -2.05 -11.62 -16.66
C GLY A 412 -1.34 -11.09 -15.40
N GLY A 413 -1.79 -9.96 -14.87
CA GLY A 413 -1.30 -9.42 -13.59
C GLY A 413 -1.68 -10.33 -12.42
N ILE A 414 -2.95 -10.73 -12.37
CA ILE A 414 -3.50 -11.61 -11.32
C ILE A 414 -2.76 -12.95 -11.27
N ILE A 415 -2.58 -13.63 -12.40
CA ILE A 415 -1.95 -14.96 -12.43
C ILE A 415 -0.48 -14.89 -11.99
N ARG A 416 0.26 -13.87 -12.44
CA ARG A 416 1.71 -13.81 -12.20
C ARG A 416 2.07 -13.37 -10.78
N LYS A 417 1.30 -12.46 -10.18
CA LYS A 417 1.69 -11.80 -8.92
C LYS A 417 0.51 -11.51 -7.98
N GLY A 418 -0.70 -11.99 -8.27
CA GLY A 418 -1.90 -11.68 -7.49
C GLY A 418 -2.38 -10.24 -7.71
N LEU A 419 -2.99 -9.66 -6.69
CA LEU A 419 -3.44 -8.27 -6.68
C LEU A 419 -2.31 -7.34 -6.21
N GLY A 420 -2.36 -6.07 -6.61
CA GLY A 420 -1.42 -5.03 -6.14
C GLY A 420 -1.78 -4.42 -4.79
N TYR A 421 -2.84 -4.91 -4.16
CA TYR A 421 -3.43 -4.41 -2.92
C TYR A 421 -3.95 -5.57 -2.07
N ASP A 422 -4.17 -5.32 -0.77
CA ASP A 422 -4.74 -6.32 0.14
C ASP A 422 -6.25 -6.48 -0.04
N LEU A 423 -7.02 -5.40 0.18
CA LEU A 423 -8.49 -5.38 0.03
C LEU A 423 -8.96 -4.08 -0.61
N ALA A 424 -9.88 -4.18 -1.57
CA ALA A 424 -10.53 -3.03 -2.21
C ALA A 424 -11.83 -2.62 -1.50
N ASP A 425 -12.26 -1.37 -1.70
CA ASP A 425 -13.58 -0.88 -1.27
C ASP A 425 -14.65 -1.30 -2.28
N VAL A 426 -14.27 -1.31 -3.56
CA VAL A 426 -15.16 -1.72 -4.67
C VAL A 426 -14.39 -2.61 -5.65
N GLY A 427 -14.91 -3.79 -5.94
CA GLY A 427 -14.44 -4.66 -7.02
C GLY A 427 -15.47 -4.71 -8.15
N ILE A 428 -15.06 -4.51 -9.39
CA ILE A 428 -15.96 -4.45 -10.56
C ILE A 428 -15.55 -5.52 -11.58
N ILE A 429 -16.51 -6.34 -12.01
CA ILE A 429 -16.35 -7.24 -13.17
C ILE A 429 -17.31 -6.77 -14.28
N THR A 430 -16.75 -6.28 -15.39
CA THR A 430 -17.55 -5.75 -16.51
C THR A 430 -18.24 -6.85 -17.31
N ASN A 431 -17.49 -7.88 -17.71
CA ASN A 431 -17.94 -9.05 -18.47
C ASN A 431 -16.84 -10.12 -18.51
N ILE A 432 -17.22 -11.35 -18.87
CA ILE A 432 -16.37 -12.52 -19.03
C ILE A 432 -16.70 -13.17 -20.39
N SER A 433 -15.93 -12.77 -21.40
CA SER A 433 -16.02 -13.33 -22.76
C SER A 433 -14.70 -13.99 -23.17
N ASP A 434 -14.75 -14.80 -24.24
CA ASP A 434 -13.59 -15.49 -24.82
C ASP A 434 -12.50 -14.48 -25.21
N ASP A 435 -11.41 -14.51 -24.45
CA ASP A 435 -10.20 -13.76 -24.72
C ASP A 435 -9.03 -14.42 -23.97
N HIS A 436 -7.91 -14.59 -24.68
CA HIS A 436 -6.70 -15.25 -24.18
C HIS A 436 -6.88 -16.72 -23.72
N LEU A 437 -7.93 -17.46 -24.12
CA LEU A 437 -8.03 -18.89 -23.79
C LEU A 437 -6.86 -19.68 -24.40
N GLY A 438 -6.33 -20.64 -23.63
CA GLY A 438 -5.13 -21.42 -23.97
C GLY A 438 -3.80 -20.83 -23.50
N LEU A 439 -3.82 -19.69 -22.79
CA LEU A 439 -2.63 -19.00 -22.26
C LEU A 439 -2.60 -19.00 -20.73
N ASP A 440 -1.40 -19.06 -20.14
CA ASP A 440 -1.15 -18.99 -18.70
C ASP A 440 -2.00 -19.95 -17.83
N GLY A 441 -2.36 -21.12 -18.38
CA GLY A 441 -3.18 -22.12 -17.67
C GLY A 441 -4.69 -21.84 -17.65
N VAL A 442 -5.16 -20.80 -18.37
CA VAL A 442 -6.60 -20.49 -18.52
C VAL A 442 -7.09 -21.08 -19.83
N ASN A 443 -7.90 -22.14 -19.77
CA ASN A 443 -8.35 -22.87 -20.97
C ASN A 443 -9.84 -22.73 -21.25
N THR A 444 -10.63 -22.39 -20.23
CA THR A 444 -12.08 -22.29 -20.29
C THR A 444 -12.60 -20.93 -19.81
N LEU A 445 -13.86 -20.62 -20.07
CA LEU A 445 -14.50 -19.40 -19.53
C LEU A 445 -14.63 -19.48 -18.02
N GLU A 446 -14.82 -20.68 -17.48
CA GLU A 446 -14.84 -21.00 -16.05
C GLU A 446 -13.50 -20.67 -15.39
N ASP A 447 -12.38 -21.04 -16.03
CA ASP A 447 -11.04 -20.67 -15.55
C ASP A 447 -10.85 -19.15 -15.56
N LEU A 448 -11.31 -18.47 -16.61
CA LEU A 448 -11.21 -17.01 -16.72
C LEU A 448 -12.06 -16.31 -15.65
N ALA A 449 -13.27 -16.82 -15.40
CA ALA A 449 -14.15 -16.35 -14.33
C ALA A 449 -13.51 -16.56 -12.96
N PHE A 450 -12.91 -17.72 -12.71
CA PHE A 450 -12.20 -18.02 -11.47
C PHE A 450 -11.07 -17.02 -11.20
N VAL A 451 -10.23 -16.72 -12.20
CA VAL A 451 -9.14 -15.75 -12.04
C VAL A 451 -9.68 -14.34 -11.77
N LYS A 452 -10.73 -13.92 -12.48
CA LYS A 452 -11.31 -12.57 -12.35
C LYS A 452 -12.10 -12.40 -11.05
N ALA A 453 -12.67 -13.47 -10.50
CA ALA A 453 -13.42 -13.46 -9.24
C ALA A 453 -12.56 -12.94 -8.07
N LEU A 454 -11.24 -13.11 -8.12
CA LEU A 454 -10.33 -12.59 -7.09
C LEU A 454 -10.53 -11.09 -6.80
N VAL A 455 -10.88 -10.29 -7.82
CA VAL A 455 -11.14 -8.84 -7.66
C VAL A 455 -12.36 -8.56 -6.78
N VAL A 456 -13.36 -9.44 -6.78
CA VAL A 456 -14.57 -9.30 -5.96
C VAL A 456 -14.54 -10.14 -4.68
N GLU A 457 -13.61 -11.09 -4.57
CA GLU A 457 -13.32 -11.83 -3.34
C GLU A 457 -12.42 -11.02 -2.39
N ALA A 458 -11.54 -10.17 -2.93
CA ALA A 458 -10.62 -9.33 -2.16
C ALA A 458 -11.21 -7.95 -1.81
N ILE A 459 -12.39 -7.93 -1.18
CA ILE A 459 -13.12 -6.71 -0.80
C ILE A 459 -13.18 -6.56 0.73
N LYS A 460 -13.13 -5.32 1.22
CA LYS A 460 -13.29 -4.99 2.65
C LYS A 460 -14.66 -5.47 3.17
N PRO A 461 -14.83 -5.76 4.48
CA PRO A 461 -16.11 -6.27 5.02
C PRO A 461 -17.36 -5.44 4.71
N ASN A 462 -17.23 -4.12 4.55
CA ASN A 462 -18.33 -3.20 4.19
C ASN A 462 -18.25 -2.72 2.74
N GLY A 463 -17.37 -3.30 1.92
CA GLY A 463 -17.19 -2.94 0.52
C GLY A 463 -18.20 -3.62 -0.40
N HIS A 464 -18.08 -3.36 -1.70
CA HIS A 464 -19.08 -3.74 -2.70
C HIS A 464 -18.52 -4.47 -3.90
N ALA A 465 -19.13 -5.61 -4.26
CA ALA A 465 -18.89 -6.30 -5.51
C ALA A 465 -19.90 -5.85 -6.56
N VAL A 466 -19.42 -5.31 -7.69
CA VAL A 466 -20.25 -4.84 -8.80
C VAL A 466 -20.14 -5.83 -9.96
N LEU A 467 -21.25 -6.48 -10.30
CA LEU A 467 -21.30 -7.55 -11.30
C LEU A 467 -22.35 -7.29 -12.38
N ASN A 468 -22.05 -7.71 -13.61
CA ASN A 468 -22.98 -7.62 -14.74
C ASN A 468 -24.00 -8.76 -14.71
N ALA A 469 -25.26 -8.49 -14.40
CA ALA A 469 -26.29 -9.53 -14.38
C ALA A 469 -26.62 -10.11 -15.77
N ASP A 470 -26.20 -9.45 -16.85
CA ASP A 470 -26.36 -9.96 -18.22
C ASP A 470 -25.27 -10.97 -18.61
N ASP A 471 -24.23 -11.13 -17.77
CA ASP A 471 -23.17 -12.13 -17.97
C ASP A 471 -23.54 -13.47 -17.33
N LYS A 472 -23.33 -14.57 -18.08
CA LYS A 472 -23.70 -15.92 -17.64
C LYS A 472 -22.91 -16.42 -16.45
N MET A 473 -21.68 -15.94 -16.26
CA MET A 473 -20.81 -16.36 -15.17
C MET A 473 -21.11 -15.63 -13.85
N THR A 474 -21.88 -14.55 -13.91
CA THR A 474 -22.15 -13.69 -12.76
C THR A 474 -22.87 -14.39 -11.63
N GLU A 475 -23.87 -15.24 -11.91
CA GLU A 475 -24.58 -15.97 -10.85
C GLU A 475 -23.65 -16.90 -10.06
N ASP A 476 -22.68 -17.53 -10.73
CA ASP A 476 -21.72 -18.44 -10.09
C ASP A 476 -20.67 -17.68 -9.27
N ILE A 477 -20.24 -16.51 -9.75
CA ILE A 477 -19.35 -15.62 -8.99
C ILE A 477 -20.08 -15.05 -7.77
N ALA A 478 -21.30 -14.55 -7.94
CA ALA A 478 -22.09 -13.92 -6.87
C ALA A 478 -22.32 -14.85 -5.68
N ARG A 479 -22.40 -16.18 -5.89
CA ARG A 479 -22.54 -17.17 -4.80
C ARG A 479 -21.32 -17.31 -3.90
N LYS A 480 -20.15 -16.84 -4.35
CA LYS A 480 -18.85 -16.96 -3.65
C LYS A 480 -18.41 -15.64 -3.00
N VAL A 481 -19.15 -14.56 -3.24
CA VAL A 481 -18.81 -13.22 -2.76
C VAL A 481 -19.39 -13.01 -1.36
N ASP A 482 -18.51 -12.72 -0.39
CA ASP A 482 -18.87 -12.38 1.00
C ASP A 482 -19.08 -10.85 1.21
N ALA A 483 -19.12 -10.06 0.14
CA ALA A 483 -19.29 -8.59 0.15
C ALA A 483 -20.70 -8.15 -0.26
N ASN A 484 -21.02 -6.86 -0.09
CA ASN A 484 -22.29 -6.31 -0.53
C ASN A 484 -22.39 -6.36 -2.06
N LEU A 485 -23.39 -7.07 -2.58
CA LEU A 485 -23.57 -7.25 -4.02
C LEU A 485 -24.33 -6.07 -4.63
N ILE A 486 -23.81 -5.55 -5.73
CA ILE A 486 -24.49 -4.61 -6.63
C ILE A 486 -24.53 -5.24 -8.02
N LEU A 487 -25.72 -5.34 -8.60
CA LEU A 487 -25.89 -5.83 -9.95
C LEU A 487 -26.11 -4.69 -10.93
N PHE A 488 -25.52 -4.77 -12.11
CA PHE A 488 -25.89 -3.89 -13.21
C PHE A 488 -26.36 -4.66 -14.44
N SER A 489 -27.27 -4.06 -15.22
CA SER A 489 -27.84 -4.71 -16.40
C SER A 489 -28.51 -3.71 -17.33
N ARG A 490 -28.50 -4.01 -18.63
CA ARG A 490 -29.29 -3.27 -19.62
C ARG A 490 -30.76 -3.68 -19.64
N ASN A 491 -31.12 -4.75 -18.95
CA ASN A 491 -32.43 -5.37 -19.03
C ASN A 491 -33.08 -5.51 -17.64
N ARG A 492 -34.03 -4.61 -17.35
CA ARG A 492 -34.84 -4.65 -16.12
C ARG A 492 -35.59 -5.97 -15.89
N SER A 493 -35.88 -6.71 -16.96
CA SER A 493 -36.58 -7.99 -16.91
C SER A 493 -35.64 -9.19 -16.70
N ASN A 494 -34.33 -8.98 -16.55
CA ASN A 494 -33.39 -10.04 -16.21
C ASN A 494 -33.82 -10.72 -14.89
N ALA A 495 -34.04 -12.03 -14.92
CA ALA A 495 -34.62 -12.77 -13.81
C ALA A 495 -33.74 -12.73 -12.54
N PHE A 496 -32.41 -12.78 -12.72
CA PHE A 496 -31.47 -12.69 -11.61
C PHE A 496 -31.49 -11.31 -10.96
N LEU A 497 -31.45 -10.26 -11.78
CA LEU A 497 -31.55 -8.87 -11.35
C LEU A 497 -32.88 -8.59 -10.63
N ALA A 498 -34.00 -8.98 -11.22
CA ALA A 498 -35.33 -8.73 -10.67
C ALA A 498 -35.51 -9.40 -9.31
N ARG A 499 -35.00 -10.63 -9.14
CA ARG A 499 -34.97 -11.33 -7.85
C ARG A 499 -34.12 -10.57 -6.83
N HIS A 500 -32.94 -10.08 -7.22
CA HIS A 500 -32.05 -9.32 -6.35
C HIS A 500 -32.68 -8.02 -5.86
N ILE A 501 -33.25 -7.22 -6.78
CA ILE A 501 -33.98 -5.97 -6.43
C ILE A 501 -35.17 -6.27 -5.51
N GLY A 502 -35.95 -7.31 -5.80
CA GLY A 502 -37.10 -7.72 -4.98
C GLY A 502 -36.74 -8.18 -3.57
N GLN A 503 -35.47 -8.53 -3.33
CA GLN A 503 -34.91 -8.86 -2.01
C GLN A 503 -34.33 -7.62 -1.29
N GLY A 504 -34.47 -6.43 -1.86
CA GLY A 504 -33.91 -5.19 -1.33
C GLY A 504 -32.46 -4.93 -1.76
N GLY A 505 -31.91 -5.75 -2.67
CA GLY A 505 -30.56 -5.61 -3.19
C GLY A 505 -30.32 -4.29 -3.93
N MET A 506 -29.05 -4.00 -4.18
CA MET A 506 -28.61 -2.79 -4.88
C MET A 506 -28.41 -3.05 -6.36
N ALA A 507 -28.86 -2.15 -7.23
CA ALA A 507 -28.67 -2.33 -8.65
C ALA A 507 -28.62 -1.03 -9.45
N VAL A 508 -27.87 -1.03 -10.56
CA VAL A 508 -27.92 0.01 -11.60
C VAL A 508 -28.47 -0.59 -12.89
N VAL A 509 -29.58 -0.09 -13.40
CA VAL A 509 -30.27 -0.71 -14.54
C VAL A 509 -30.76 0.32 -15.55
N VAL A 510 -30.91 -0.12 -16.81
CA VAL A 510 -31.69 0.62 -17.80
C VAL A 510 -33.17 0.25 -17.70
N GLU A 511 -34.02 1.24 -17.48
CA GLU A 511 -35.48 1.11 -17.44
C GLU A 511 -36.08 2.35 -18.10
N ASP A 512 -36.92 2.16 -19.14
CA ASP A 512 -37.51 3.25 -19.92
C ASP A 512 -36.48 4.26 -20.46
N ASP A 513 -35.37 3.76 -21.04
CA ASP A 513 -34.23 4.56 -21.53
C ASP A 513 -33.53 5.44 -20.47
N MET A 514 -33.80 5.19 -19.18
CA MET A 514 -33.18 5.86 -18.03
C MET A 514 -32.16 4.95 -17.33
N LEU A 515 -31.03 5.52 -16.93
CA LEU A 515 -30.14 4.93 -15.93
C LEU A 515 -30.77 5.10 -14.55
N CYS A 516 -31.13 4.00 -13.92
CA CYS A 516 -31.82 3.97 -12.63
C CYS A 516 -30.96 3.28 -11.56
N TRP A 517 -30.90 3.86 -10.37
CA TRP A 517 -30.33 3.27 -9.16
C TRP A 517 -31.44 2.66 -8.29
N TYR A 518 -31.22 1.44 -7.83
CA TYR A 518 -32.10 0.73 -6.92
C TYR A 518 -31.37 0.43 -5.62
N GLN A 519 -32.01 0.70 -4.49
CA GLN A 519 -31.55 0.29 -3.16
C GLN A 519 -32.75 0.09 -2.24
N ASN A 520 -32.82 -1.04 -1.53
CA ASN A 520 -33.93 -1.36 -0.62
C ASN A 520 -35.31 -1.18 -1.30
N MET A 521 -35.45 -1.66 -2.54
CA MET A 521 -36.64 -1.54 -3.39
C MET A 521 -37.04 -0.10 -3.76
N THR A 522 -36.23 0.90 -3.44
CA THR A 522 -36.43 2.30 -3.85
C THR A 522 -35.71 2.56 -5.16
N LYS A 523 -36.39 3.20 -6.11
CA LYS A 523 -35.86 3.61 -7.42
C LYS A 523 -35.49 5.09 -7.37
N ALA A 524 -34.28 5.43 -7.84
CA ALA A 524 -33.86 6.78 -8.16
C ALA A 524 -33.47 6.85 -9.65
N GLU A 525 -33.96 7.85 -10.36
CA GLU A 525 -33.62 8.09 -11.77
C GLU A 525 -32.46 9.07 -11.85
N ILE A 526 -31.35 8.63 -12.46
CA ILE A 526 -30.13 9.43 -12.52
C ILE A 526 -30.12 10.30 -13.77
N MET A 527 -30.23 9.69 -14.95
CA MET A 527 -30.19 10.39 -16.24
C MET A 527 -30.69 9.52 -17.39
N GLU A 528 -31.06 10.16 -18.50
CA GLU A 528 -31.36 9.46 -19.75
C GLU A 528 -30.09 8.87 -20.35
N ILE A 529 -30.18 7.68 -20.94
CA ILE A 529 -29.03 7.03 -21.59
C ILE A 529 -28.50 7.88 -22.75
N CYS A 530 -29.38 8.59 -23.46
CA CYS A 530 -28.99 9.44 -24.58
C CYS A 530 -28.12 10.64 -24.17
N GLU A 531 -28.21 11.08 -22.91
CA GLU A 531 -27.40 12.16 -22.35
C GLU A 531 -25.95 11.74 -22.05
N ILE A 532 -25.66 10.43 -22.04
CA ILE A 532 -24.31 9.90 -21.82
C ILE A 532 -23.56 9.85 -23.16
N PRO A 533 -22.55 10.72 -23.41
CA PRO A 533 -21.97 10.87 -24.75
C PRO A 533 -21.36 9.60 -25.32
N ILE A 534 -20.70 8.77 -24.49
CA ILE A 534 -20.07 7.53 -24.94
C ILE A 534 -21.06 6.46 -25.41
N THR A 535 -22.35 6.63 -25.13
CA THR A 535 -23.39 5.69 -25.57
C THR A 535 -23.87 5.97 -27.00
N PHE A 536 -23.50 7.11 -27.60
CA PHE A 536 -23.95 7.53 -28.92
C PHE A 536 -25.48 7.50 -29.04
N GLN A 537 -26.18 8.25 -28.18
CA GLN A 537 -27.64 8.25 -28.09
C GLN A 537 -28.23 6.85 -27.81
N GLY A 538 -27.57 6.08 -26.96
CA GLY A 538 -27.98 4.70 -26.63
C GLY A 538 -27.68 3.64 -27.70
N LYS A 539 -27.00 3.99 -28.80
CA LYS A 539 -26.66 3.03 -29.87
C LYS A 539 -25.49 2.12 -29.52
N ALA A 540 -24.52 2.57 -28.73
CA ALA A 540 -23.35 1.78 -28.32
C ALA A 540 -23.65 0.98 -27.05
N LEU A 541 -24.17 -0.24 -27.22
CA LEU A 541 -24.67 -1.05 -26.11
C LEU A 541 -23.59 -1.40 -25.08
N CYS A 542 -22.37 -1.69 -25.52
CA CYS A 542 -21.25 -1.95 -24.61
C CYS A 542 -20.90 -0.73 -23.74
N ASN A 543 -21.10 0.50 -24.24
CA ASN A 543 -20.84 1.72 -23.47
C ASN A 543 -21.99 2.08 -22.55
N ILE A 544 -23.21 1.62 -22.83
CA ILE A 544 -24.27 1.60 -21.82
C ILE A 544 -23.82 0.73 -20.65
N GLU A 545 -23.40 -0.52 -20.89
CA GLU A 545 -22.90 -1.43 -19.84
C GLU A 545 -21.73 -0.82 -19.05
N ASN A 546 -20.74 -0.24 -19.74
CA ASN A 546 -19.61 0.44 -19.09
C ASN A 546 -20.08 1.61 -18.22
N SER A 547 -21.09 2.37 -18.65
CA SER A 547 -21.64 3.48 -17.88
C SER A 547 -22.38 3.00 -16.63
N LEU A 548 -23.16 1.91 -16.75
CA LEU A 548 -23.83 1.29 -15.60
C LEU A 548 -22.81 0.76 -14.58
N ALA A 549 -21.76 0.08 -15.05
CA ALA A 549 -20.68 -0.43 -14.19
C ALA A 549 -19.95 0.70 -13.45
N ALA A 550 -19.62 1.80 -14.16
CA ALA A 550 -18.99 2.96 -13.55
C ALA A 550 -19.90 3.64 -12.53
N ALA A 551 -21.18 3.88 -12.88
CA ALA A 551 -22.16 4.45 -11.97
C ALA A 551 -22.33 3.60 -10.72
N ALA A 552 -22.46 2.27 -10.86
CA ALA A 552 -22.57 1.34 -9.75
C ALA A 552 -21.35 1.42 -8.82
N GLY A 553 -20.14 1.43 -9.37
CA GLY A 553 -18.91 1.55 -8.57
C GLY A 553 -18.76 2.88 -7.84
N LEU A 554 -19.19 3.99 -8.47
CA LEU A 554 -19.16 5.32 -7.86
C LEU A 554 -20.20 5.47 -6.74
N LEU A 555 -21.44 5.00 -6.97
CA LEU A 555 -22.50 5.00 -5.97
C LEU A 555 -22.16 4.10 -4.77
N ALA A 556 -21.52 2.95 -5.03
CA ALA A 556 -20.98 2.07 -4.00
C ALA A 556 -19.96 2.73 -3.09
N LEU A 557 -19.16 3.65 -3.64
CA LEU A 557 -18.18 4.44 -2.89
C LEU A 557 -18.83 5.64 -2.16
N GLY A 558 -20.14 5.85 -2.33
CA GLY A 558 -20.87 6.97 -1.73
C GLY A 558 -20.71 8.30 -2.48
N VAL A 559 -20.29 8.28 -3.75
CA VAL A 559 -20.29 9.47 -4.59
C VAL A 559 -21.73 9.92 -4.84
N ALA A 560 -22.02 11.20 -4.62
CA ALA A 560 -23.36 11.75 -4.78
C ALA A 560 -23.89 11.55 -6.22
N GLU A 561 -25.17 11.18 -6.34
CA GLU A 561 -25.85 10.96 -7.62
C GLU A 561 -25.67 12.11 -8.62
N ARG A 562 -25.71 13.35 -8.12
CA ARG A 562 -25.48 14.55 -8.92
C ARG A 562 -24.09 14.58 -9.56
N THR A 563 -23.06 14.20 -8.79
CA THR A 563 -21.67 14.15 -9.28
C THR A 563 -21.51 13.03 -10.29
N VAL A 564 -22.13 11.86 -10.04
CA VAL A 564 -22.16 10.74 -11.01
C VAL A 564 -22.79 11.22 -12.32
N LYS A 565 -23.98 11.84 -12.27
CA LYS A 565 -24.65 12.41 -13.45
C LYS A 565 -23.74 13.38 -14.21
N LEU A 566 -23.19 14.40 -13.54
CA LEU A 566 -22.31 15.39 -14.17
C LEU A 566 -21.06 14.76 -14.80
N GLY A 567 -20.47 13.76 -14.12
CA GLY A 567 -19.32 13.02 -14.61
C GLY A 567 -19.63 12.20 -15.86
N LEU A 568 -20.74 11.46 -15.85
CA LEU A 568 -21.19 10.69 -17.02
C LEU A 568 -21.52 11.60 -18.22
N MET A 569 -22.18 12.73 -17.98
CA MET A 569 -22.54 13.71 -19.04
C MET A 569 -21.32 14.42 -19.65
N SER A 570 -20.26 14.63 -18.87
CA SER A 570 -19.06 15.37 -19.33
C SER A 570 -17.96 14.48 -19.91
N PHE A 571 -18.03 13.16 -19.74
CA PHE A 571 -17.06 12.22 -20.28
C PHE A 571 -17.30 11.95 -21.77
N ARG A 572 -16.33 12.30 -22.61
CA ARG A 572 -16.45 12.24 -24.07
C ARG A 572 -15.64 11.09 -24.69
N PRO A 573 -16.13 10.48 -25.78
CA PRO A 573 -15.39 9.48 -26.54
C PRO A 573 -14.32 10.12 -27.47
N ASP A 574 -13.44 10.94 -26.90
CA ASP A 574 -12.43 11.70 -27.63
C ASP A 574 -10.98 11.23 -27.34
N PRO A 575 -9.98 11.71 -28.11
CA PRO A 575 -8.57 11.32 -27.94
C PRO A 575 -7.93 11.72 -26.61
N ILE A 576 -8.61 12.50 -25.76
CA ILE A 576 -8.11 12.99 -24.47
C ILE A 576 -8.73 12.17 -23.35
N ALA A 577 -10.05 12.16 -23.23
CA ALA A 577 -10.78 11.51 -22.15
C ALA A 577 -10.85 9.99 -22.31
N ASN A 578 -10.99 9.49 -23.55
CA ASN A 578 -11.15 8.06 -23.82
C ASN A 578 -10.38 7.63 -25.08
N ALA A 579 -9.10 7.99 -25.13
CA ALA A 579 -8.19 7.70 -26.24
C ALA A 579 -8.28 6.24 -26.72
N GLY A 580 -8.57 6.07 -28.02
CA GLY A 580 -8.62 4.81 -28.74
C GLY A 580 -9.84 3.92 -28.44
N ARG A 581 -10.91 4.49 -27.88
CA ARG A 581 -12.16 3.77 -27.59
C ARG A 581 -13.32 4.52 -28.24
N PHE A 582 -13.82 3.99 -29.35
CA PHE A 582 -14.88 4.60 -30.15
C PHE A 582 -14.61 6.07 -30.53
N ASN A 583 -13.37 6.42 -30.90
CA ASN A 583 -13.05 7.79 -31.28
C ASN A 583 -13.43 8.05 -32.74
N PHE A 584 -14.42 8.93 -32.96
CA PHE A 584 -14.84 9.37 -34.28
C PHE A 584 -14.12 10.65 -34.71
N PHE A 585 -13.75 10.70 -35.99
CA PHE A 585 -13.13 11.84 -36.65
C PHE A 585 -13.94 12.19 -37.90
N ASP A 586 -14.41 13.42 -37.98
CA ASP A 586 -15.05 13.98 -39.16
C ASP A 586 -13.96 14.44 -40.14
N MET A 587 -13.96 13.89 -41.35
CA MET A 587 -13.03 14.24 -42.42
C MET A 587 -13.70 15.09 -43.52
N GLY A 588 -14.91 15.62 -43.24
CA GLY A 588 -15.74 16.39 -44.14
C GLY A 588 -16.60 15.50 -45.02
N ASP A 589 -15.99 14.86 -46.02
CA ASP A 589 -16.72 14.00 -46.97
C ASP A 589 -16.99 12.60 -46.41
N PHE A 590 -16.20 12.14 -45.46
CA PHE A 590 -16.28 10.80 -44.87
C PHE A 590 -15.89 10.85 -43.39
N GLN A 591 -16.04 9.73 -42.68
CA GLN A 591 -15.69 9.64 -41.26
C GLN A 591 -14.69 8.52 -41.00
N ILE A 592 -13.92 8.65 -39.91
CA ILE A 592 -13.02 7.61 -39.41
C ILE A 592 -13.36 7.29 -37.96
N LEU A 593 -13.44 5.99 -37.65
CA LEU A 593 -13.58 5.44 -36.30
C LEU A 593 -12.29 4.70 -35.93
N LEU A 594 -11.62 5.13 -34.86
CA LEU A 594 -10.54 4.38 -34.23
C LEU A 594 -11.04 3.62 -33.00
N ASP A 595 -10.78 2.32 -32.96
CA ASP A 595 -11.07 1.46 -31.80
C ASP A 595 -9.99 0.38 -31.57
N TYR A 596 -9.86 -0.09 -30.34
CA TYR A 596 -8.88 -1.12 -29.94
C TYR A 596 -9.46 -2.55 -29.93
N GLY A 597 -10.64 -2.79 -30.49
CA GLY A 597 -11.22 -4.13 -30.59
C GLY A 597 -10.18 -5.16 -31.08
N HIS A 598 -9.86 -6.14 -30.25
CA HIS A 598 -8.77 -7.12 -30.47
C HIS A 598 -9.20 -8.57 -30.15
N ASN A 599 -10.51 -8.78 -30.05
CA ASN A 599 -11.14 -10.08 -29.86
C ASN A 599 -12.53 -10.07 -30.52
N ILE A 600 -13.16 -11.24 -30.61
CA ILE A 600 -14.45 -11.42 -31.27
C ILE A 600 -15.52 -10.46 -30.72
N SER A 601 -15.64 -10.37 -29.39
CA SER A 601 -16.64 -9.53 -28.72
C SER A 601 -16.40 -8.03 -28.94
N GLY A 602 -15.13 -7.59 -28.99
CA GLY A 602 -14.76 -6.22 -29.29
C GLY A 602 -15.17 -5.83 -30.71
N TYR A 603 -14.86 -6.67 -31.70
CA TYR A 603 -15.31 -6.49 -33.08
C TYR A 603 -16.83 -6.42 -33.18
N GLN A 604 -17.55 -7.36 -32.57
CA GLN A 604 -19.01 -7.38 -32.55
C GLN A 604 -19.61 -6.10 -31.95
N SER A 605 -19.00 -5.54 -30.90
CA SER A 605 -19.47 -4.31 -30.26
C SER A 605 -19.34 -3.10 -31.19
N VAL A 606 -18.22 -2.99 -31.91
CA VAL A 606 -18.02 -1.94 -32.92
C VAL A 606 -18.98 -2.12 -34.10
N VAL A 607 -19.11 -3.35 -34.62
CA VAL A 607 -20.05 -3.68 -35.70
C VAL A 607 -21.49 -3.33 -35.32
N GLN A 608 -21.90 -3.64 -34.09
CA GLN A 608 -23.23 -3.33 -33.57
C GLN A 608 -23.54 -1.84 -33.57
N LEU A 609 -22.54 -0.99 -33.28
CA LEU A 609 -22.68 0.46 -33.35
C LEU A 609 -22.75 0.96 -34.80
N ILE A 610 -21.78 0.59 -35.65
CA ILE A 610 -21.67 1.15 -37.00
C ILE A 610 -22.83 0.73 -37.91
N ASN A 611 -23.44 -0.44 -37.67
CA ASN A 611 -24.65 -0.87 -38.39
C ASN A 611 -25.89 -0.01 -38.08
N SER A 612 -25.85 0.79 -37.01
CA SER A 612 -26.90 1.75 -36.66
C SER A 612 -26.61 3.17 -37.16
N MET A 613 -25.50 3.35 -37.86
CA MET A 613 -25.05 4.62 -38.43
C MET A 613 -25.41 4.70 -39.91
N ASP A 614 -25.66 5.91 -40.39
CA ASP A 614 -25.92 6.16 -41.81
C ASP A 614 -24.59 6.35 -42.54
N ALA A 615 -24.09 5.26 -43.14
CA ALA A 615 -22.86 5.26 -43.93
C ALA A 615 -23.15 4.66 -45.32
N ALA A 616 -22.65 5.32 -46.37
CA ALA A 616 -22.80 4.83 -47.74
C ALA A 616 -22.00 3.54 -47.97
N ARG A 617 -20.80 3.46 -47.37
CA ARG A 617 -19.95 2.27 -47.38
C ARG A 617 -19.23 2.14 -46.04
N LEU A 618 -19.12 0.92 -45.55
CA LEU A 618 -18.29 0.57 -44.40
C LEU A 618 -16.95 0.02 -44.91
N ILE A 619 -15.85 0.64 -44.52
CA ILE A 619 -14.48 0.24 -44.88
C ILE A 619 -13.76 -0.21 -43.61
N GLY A 620 -13.18 -1.41 -43.60
CA GLY A 620 -12.51 -1.96 -42.42
C GLY A 620 -11.00 -1.99 -42.59
N VAL A 621 -10.24 -1.38 -41.68
CA VAL A 621 -8.81 -1.62 -41.49
C VAL A 621 -8.65 -2.55 -40.29
N ILE A 622 -8.39 -3.83 -40.55
CA ILE A 622 -8.51 -4.90 -39.55
C ILE A 622 -7.15 -5.57 -39.27
N GLY A 623 -6.95 -5.97 -38.00
CA GLY A 623 -5.80 -6.75 -37.55
C GLY A 623 -6.12 -7.41 -36.20
N MET A 624 -5.31 -8.37 -35.77
CA MET A 624 -5.49 -9.09 -34.50
C MET A 624 -4.13 -9.41 -33.87
N PRO A 625 -4.01 -9.44 -32.54
CA PRO A 625 -2.79 -9.88 -31.87
C PRO A 625 -2.44 -11.34 -32.19
N GLY A 626 -1.15 -11.63 -32.44
CA GLY A 626 -0.69 -12.96 -32.87
C GLY A 626 -0.77 -14.08 -31.81
N ASP A 627 -0.92 -13.72 -30.53
CA ASP A 627 -1.09 -14.65 -29.41
C ASP A 627 -2.54 -15.17 -29.27
N ARG A 628 -3.45 -14.78 -30.18
CA ARG A 628 -4.80 -15.33 -30.24
C ARG A 628 -4.85 -16.65 -31.00
N MET A 629 -5.83 -17.48 -30.65
CA MET A 629 -6.09 -18.74 -31.34
C MET A 629 -6.52 -18.49 -32.78
N ASP A 630 -6.09 -19.35 -33.71
CA ASP A 630 -6.43 -19.28 -35.14
C ASP A 630 -7.94 -19.22 -35.36
N LYS A 631 -8.71 -19.99 -34.58
CA LYS A 631 -10.19 -19.98 -34.62
C LYS A 631 -10.76 -18.58 -34.35
N SER A 632 -10.19 -17.86 -33.39
CA SER A 632 -10.66 -16.51 -33.02
C SER A 632 -10.28 -15.48 -34.07
N ILE A 633 -9.06 -15.57 -34.62
CA ILE A 633 -8.60 -14.72 -35.73
C ILE A 633 -9.48 -14.96 -36.96
N PHE A 634 -9.76 -16.22 -37.30
CA PHE A 634 -10.62 -16.59 -38.43
C PHE A 634 -12.05 -16.05 -38.26
N GLU A 635 -12.63 -16.16 -37.07
CA GLU A 635 -13.98 -15.64 -36.81
C GLU A 635 -14.04 -14.11 -36.90
N VAL A 636 -13.01 -13.39 -36.44
CA VAL A 636 -12.89 -11.94 -36.64
C VAL A 636 -12.82 -11.60 -38.13
N GLY A 637 -12.05 -12.36 -38.92
CA GLY A 637 -12.04 -12.23 -40.38
C GLY A 637 -13.44 -12.40 -40.96
N LYS A 638 -14.16 -13.44 -40.54
CA LYS A 638 -15.53 -13.73 -41.00
C LYS A 638 -16.53 -12.64 -40.67
N ILE A 639 -16.52 -12.11 -39.44
CA ILE A 639 -17.35 -10.97 -39.02
C ILE A 639 -17.03 -9.75 -39.89
N SER A 640 -15.74 -9.51 -40.17
CA SER A 640 -15.29 -8.39 -40.99
C SER A 640 -15.79 -8.53 -42.43
N GLY A 641 -15.70 -9.73 -43.02
CA GLY A 641 -16.19 -9.98 -44.38
C GLY A 641 -17.72 -9.92 -44.55
N GLN A 642 -18.47 -10.11 -43.46
CA GLN A 642 -19.93 -9.92 -43.44
C GLN A 642 -20.34 -8.45 -43.32
N THR A 643 -19.47 -7.61 -42.80
CA THR A 643 -19.81 -6.24 -42.39
C THR A 643 -19.28 -5.20 -43.36
N PHE A 644 -18.00 -5.30 -43.73
CA PHE A 644 -17.31 -4.27 -44.49
C PHE A 644 -17.42 -4.55 -45.99
N SER A 645 -17.70 -3.48 -46.74
CA SER A 645 -17.75 -3.49 -48.20
C SER A 645 -16.36 -3.50 -48.84
N GLU A 646 -15.34 -3.00 -48.14
CA GLU A 646 -13.95 -3.01 -48.54
C GLU A 646 -13.08 -3.24 -47.30
N LEU A 647 -12.04 -4.07 -47.42
CA LEU A 647 -11.18 -4.49 -46.32
C LEU A 647 -9.70 -4.24 -46.61
N TYR A 648 -9.03 -3.67 -45.62
CA TYR A 648 -7.60 -3.53 -45.53
C TYR A 648 -7.10 -4.38 -44.36
N ILE A 649 -6.39 -5.46 -44.66
CA ILE A 649 -5.85 -6.37 -43.65
C ILE A 649 -4.42 -5.96 -43.34
N LYS A 650 -4.17 -5.55 -42.09
CA LYS A 650 -2.84 -5.26 -41.54
C LYS A 650 -2.40 -6.35 -40.57
N GLU A 651 -1.14 -6.31 -40.18
CA GLU A 651 -0.60 -7.16 -39.13
C GLU A 651 0.01 -6.28 -38.03
N ASP A 652 -0.08 -6.73 -36.78
CA ASP A 652 0.54 -6.04 -35.65
C ASP A 652 2.07 -6.07 -35.81
N LYS A 653 2.75 -4.99 -35.39
CA LYS A 653 4.20 -4.88 -35.39
C LYS A 653 4.82 -5.87 -34.41
N ASP A 654 4.18 -6.08 -33.25
CA ASP A 654 4.50 -7.21 -32.37
C ASP A 654 3.72 -8.47 -32.77
N LEU A 655 4.40 -9.38 -33.45
CA LEU A 655 3.84 -10.63 -33.95
C LEU A 655 3.57 -11.68 -32.86
N ARG A 656 4.03 -11.46 -31.62
CA ARG A 656 3.81 -12.35 -30.47
C ARG A 656 4.13 -13.83 -30.75
N GLY A 657 5.22 -14.05 -31.50
CA GLY A 657 5.74 -15.39 -31.82
C GLY A 657 5.22 -16.02 -33.12
N ARG A 658 4.32 -15.35 -33.85
CA ARG A 658 3.88 -15.77 -35.20
C ARG A 658 4.89 -15.37 -36.28
N ILE A 659 4.83 -16.03 -37.43
CA ILE A 659 5.61 -15.60 -38.60
C ILE A 659 4.88 -14.47 -39.34
N PRO A 660 5.61 -13.52 -39.98
CA PRO A 660 4.98 -12.44 -40.73
C PRO A 660 4.01 -12.95 -41.81
N GLY A 661 2.83 -12.36 -41.88
CA GLY A 661 1.75 -12.66 -42.81
C GLY A 661 0.82 -13.80 -42.38
N GLU A 662 1.12 -14.50 -41.29
CA GLU A 662 0.31 -15.61 -40.79
C GLU A 662 -1.07 -15.14 -40.31
N VAL A 663 -1.10 -14.10 -39.47
CA VAL A 663 -2.36 -13.56 -38.95
C VAL A 663 -3.19 -12.96 -40.08
N ALA A 664 -2.54 -12.19 -40.96
CA ALA A 664 -3.17 -11.59 -42.12
C ALA A 664 -3.80 -12.64 -43.06
N SER A 665 -3.12 -13.79 -43.26
CA SER A 665 -3.64 -14.90 -44.06
C SER A 665 -4.88 -15.53 -43.43
N ILE A 666 -4.89 -15.75 -42.11
CA ILE A 666 -6.05 -16.30 -41.41
C ILE A 666 -7.24 -15.33 -41.49
N LEU A 667 -7.00 -14.03 -41.26
CA LEU A 667 -8.03 -12.99 -41.41
C LEU A 667 -8.60 -12.95 -42.83
N TYR A 668 -7.74 -13.04 -43.86
CA TYR A 668 -8.16 -13.08 -45.27
C TYR A 668 -9.09 -14.26 -45.54
N HIS A 669 -8.71 -15.46 -45.10
CA HIS A 669 -9.54 -16.65 -45.29
C HIS A 669 -10.87 -16.57 -44.54
N GLY A 670 -10.86 -16.00 -43.33
CA GLY A 670 -12.07 -15.67 -42.58
C GLY A 670 -12.97 -14.71 -43.35
N ALA A 671 -12.43 -13.59 -43.83
CA ALA A 671 -13.18 -12.56 -44.56
C ALA A 671 -13.83 -13.10 -45.84
N VAL A 672 -13.09 -13.86 -46.64
CA VAL A 672 -13.65 -14.53 -47.82
C VAL A 672 -14.76 -15.51 -47.43
N SER A 673 -14.58 -16.27 -46.33
CA SER A 673 -15.64 -17.15 -45.81
C SER A 673 -16.85 -16.38 -45.26
N GLY A 674 -16.68 -15.11 -44.89
CA GLY A 674 -17.73 -14.19 -44.46
C GLY A 674 -18.55 -13.60 -45.62
N GLY A 675 -18.09 -13.76 -46.86
CA GLY A 675 -18.77 -13.28 -48.06
C GLY A 675 -18.09 -12.11 -48.77
N ALA A 676 -16.93 -11.64 -48.29
CA ALA A 676 -16.18 -10.59 -48.98
C ALA A 676 -15.60 -11.09 -50.31
N GLY A 677 -15.73 -10.26 -51.36
CA GLY A 677 -15.10 -10.51 -52.65
C GLY A 677 -13.58 -10.42 -52.54
N LYS A 678 -12.85 -11.24 -53.29
CA LYS A 678 -11.37 -11.25 -53.25
C LYS A 678 -10.77 -9.92 -53.68
N ASP A 679 -11.43 -9.22 -54.61
CA ASP A 679 -11.00 -7.92 -55.13
C ASP A 679 -11.31 -6.76 -54.16
N ASP A 680 -12.17 -7.01 -53.18
CA ASP A 680 -12.55 -6.05 -52.13
C ASP A 680 -11.63 -6.12 -50.90
N ILE A 681 -10.62 -7.02 -50.92
CA ILE A 681 -9.67 -7.23 -49.82
C ILE A 681 -8.26 -6.87 -50.28
N LYS A 682 -7.62 -5.94 -49.57
CA LYS A 682 -6.22 -5.54 -49.75
C LYS A 682 -5.42 -5.91 -48.52
N ILE A 683 -4.33 -6.65 -48.70
CA ILE A 683 -3.40 -6.96 -47.60
C ILE A 683 -2.28 -5.92 -47.62
N ILE A 684 -2.23 -5.06 -46.61
CA ILE A 684 -1.22 -4.02 -46.41
C ILE A 684 -0.71 -4.17 -44.99
N MET A 685 0.45 -4.82 -44.82
CA MET A 685 0.94 -5.26 -43.51
C MET A 685 1.16 -4.09 -42.52
N SER A 686 1.61 -2.94 -43.03
CA SER A 686 1.83 -1.74 -42.22
C SER A 686 0.50 -1.08 -41.85
N GLU A 687 0.27 -0.93 -40.54
CA GLU A 687 -0.94 -0.31 -39.97
C GLU A 687 -1.18 1.11 -40.53
N VAL A 688 -0.13 1.94 -40.54
CA VAL A 688 -0.21 3.33 -41.01
C VAL A 688 -0.45 3.38 -42.52
N ASP A 689 0.20 2.51 -43.31
CA ASP A 689 0.01 2.48 -44.75
C ASP A 689 -1.38 1.96 -45.12
N ALA A 690 -1.92 1.00 -44.37
CA ALA A 690 -3.27 0.49 -44.54
C ALA A 690 -4.32 1.59 -44.31
N LEU A 691 -4.20 2.34 -43.21
CA LEU A 691 -5.07 3.47 -42.93
C LEU A 691 -4.93 4.57 -43.99
N GLN A 692 -3.69 4.92 -44.36
CA GLN A 692 -3.45 5.92 -45.39
C GLN A 692 -4.06 5.52 -46.74
N ASN A 693 -4.01 4.23 -47.09
CA ASN A 693 -4.63 3.72 -48.32
C ASN A 693 -6.15 3.76 -48.25
N ALA A 694 -6.75 3.41 -47.11
CA ALA A 694 -8.19 3.55 -46.90
C ALA A 694 -8.65 5.02 -47.04
N ILE A 695 -7.92 5.96 -46.43
CA ILE A 695 -8.18 7.41 -46.53
C ILE A 695 -8.09 7.88 -47.99
N ASN A 696 -7.05 7.47 -48.73
CA ASN A 696 -6.85 7.90 -50.12
C ASN A 696 -7.92 7.38 -51.09
N ASN A 697 -8.61 6.30 -50.74
CA ASN A 697 -9.68 5.70 -51.54
C ASN A 697 -11.09 6.00 -50.99
N ALA A 698 -11.18 6.82 -49.94
CA ALA A 698 -12.44 7.23 -49.35
C ALA A 698 -13.28 8.03 -50.35
N LYS A 699 -14.59 7.80 -50.30
CA LYS A 699 -15.62 8.48 -51.07
C LYS A 699 -16.57 9.18 -50.11
N THR A 700 -17.35 10.13 -50.64
CA THR A 700 -18.37 10.83 -49.87
C THR A 700 -19.35 9.85 -49.23
N GLY A 701 -19.57 9.98 -47.92
CA GLY A 701 -20.45 9.14 -47.11
C GLY A 701 -19.80 7.86 -46.58
N ASP A 702 -18.52 7.60 -46.84
CA ASP A 702 -17.84 6.43 -46.29
C ASP A 702 -17.61 6.56 -44.77
N LEU A 703 -17.61 5.41 -44.08
CA LEU A 703 -17.11 5.26 -42.71
C LEU A 703 -15.96 4.26 -42.70
N ILE A 704 -14.75 4.74 -42.42
CA ILE A 704 -13.57 3.91 -42.22
C ILE A 704 -13.50 3.52 -40.74
N VAL A 705 -13.40 2.22 -40.46
CA VAL A 705 -13.24 1.69 -39.11
C VAL A 705 -11.89 1.02 -39.00
N MET A 706 -11.05 1.47 -38.07
CA MET A 706 -9.72 0.92 -37.87
C MET A 706 -9.59 0.30 -36.47
N PHE A 707 -9.17 -0.96 -36.48
CA PHE A 707 -8.76 -1.69 -35.29
C PHE A 707 -7.24 -1.60 -35.13
N TYR A 708 -6.80 -0.69 -34.25
CA TYR A 708 -5.40 -0.30 -34.15
C TYR A 708 -4.61 -1.15 -33.13
N GLU A 709 -3.31 -1.28 -33.34
CA GLU A 709 -2.34 -1.71 -32.33
C GLU A 709 -1.75 -0.48 -31.62
N ASN A 710 -1.35 0.55 -32.38
CA ASN A 710 -0.77 1.78 -31.85
C ASN A 710 -1.65 3.01 -32.13
N PHE A 711 -2.42 3.44 -31.11
CA PHE A 711 -3.30 4.61 -31.21
C PHE A 711 -2.54 5.88 -31.62
N GLY A 712 -1.32 6.06 -31.13
CA GLY A 712 -0.53 7.27 -31.36
C GLY A 712 -0.17 7.45 -32.83
N GLU A 713 0.25 6.37 -33.50
CA GLU A 713 0.62 6.41 -34.92
C GLU A 713 -0.62 6.64 -35.81
N ALA A 714 -1.72 5.92 -35.54
CA ALA A 714 -2.98 6.10 -36.26
C ALA A 714 -3.54 7.52 -36.09
N TYR A 715 -3.58 8.02 -34.84
CA TYR A 715 -4.08 9.36 -34.54
C TYR A 715 -3.21 10.47 -35.15
N GLN A 716 -1.88 10.33 -35.14
CA GLN A 716 -0.98 11.29 -35.78
C GLN A 716 -1.23 11.41 -37.28
N LEU A 717 -1.48 10.30 -37.96
CA LEU A 717 -1.84 10.32 -39.37
C LEU A 717 -3.17 11.06 -39.60
N ILE A 718 -4.21 10.75 -38.82
CA ILE A 718 -5.51 11.43 -38.92
C ILE A 718 -5.38 12.94 -38.66
N ASP A 719 -4.71 13.33 -37.57
CA ASP A 719 -4.50 14.74 -37.21
C ASP A 719 -3.72 15.50 -38.30
N ALA A 720 -2.73 14.87 -38.93
CA ALA A 720 -2.01 15.46 -40.05
C ALA A 720 -2.92 15.69 -41.28
N VAL A 721 -3.85 14.77 -41.56
CA VAL A 721 -4.83 14.92 -42.66
C VAL A 721 -5.83 16.03 -42.35
N ILE A 722 -6.37 16.08 -41.12
CA ILE A 722 -7.32 17.13 -40.68
C ILE A 722 -6.67 18.52 -40.81
N LYS A 723 -5.44 18.69 -40.30
CA LYS A 723 -4.70 19.96 -40.39
C LYS A 723 -4.41 20.39 -41.81
N LYS A 724 -4.16 19.45 -42.72
CA LYS A 724 -3.91 19.75 -44.14
C LYS A 724 -5.18 20.22 -44.86
N ASN A 725 -6.35 19.80 -44.41
CA ASN A 725 -7.64 20.10 -45.05
C ASN A 725 -8.35 21.32 -44.44
N ASP A 726 -7.71 22.05 -43.50
CA ASP A 726 -8.26 23.23 -42.81
C ASP A 726 -9.62 22.96 -42.13
N GLN A 727 -9.82 21.72 -41.69
CA GLN A 727 -11.05 21.29 -41.02
C GLN A 727 -10.92 21.42 -39.50
N PRO A 728 -11.97 21.88 -38.79
CA PRO A 728 -11.93 21.94 -37.33
C PRO A 728 -11.86 20.52 -36.71
N ILE A 729 -11.01 20.40 -35.69
CA ILE A 729 -10.87 19.27 -34.74
C ILE A 729 -12.28 18.91 -34.18
N PRO A 730 -12.61 17.62 -33.94
CA PRO A 730 -13.91 17.05 -34.28
C PRO A 730 -15.09 17.72 -33.58
N LEU A 731 -16.07 18.10 -34.39
CA LEU A 731 -17.46 18.26 -33.97
C LEU A 731 -18.20 16.97 -34.33
N PHE A 732 -19.03 16.52 -33.40
CA PHE A 732 -19.96 15.39 -33.56
C PHE A 732 -20.69 15.45 -34.91
N PRO A 733 -21.15 14.30 -35.45
CA PRO A 733 -21.90 14.25 -36.71
C PRO A 733 -22.94 15.38 -36.77
N LYS A 734 -22.92 16.15 -37.86
CA LYS A 734 -23.87 17.25 -38.12
C LYS A 734 -25.27 16.67 -38.31
N GLY A 735 -25.94 16.46 -37.20
CA GLY A 735 -27.32 16.00 -37.09
C GLY A 735 -27.64 15.90 -35.61
N ASP A 736 -28.57 16.74 -35.17
CA ASP A 736 -29.11 16.86 -33.81
C ASP A 736 -28.30 17.70 -32.81
N THR A 737 -29.00 18.71 -32.31
CA THR A 737 -28.53 19.81 -31.47
C THR A 737 -28.02 19.34 -30.12
N TYR A 738 -26.70 19.27 -29.96
CA TYR A 738 -26.07 19.36 -28.64
C TYR A 738 -25.82 20.83 -28.31
N LEU A 739 -26.39 21.30 -27.20
CA LEU A 739 -26.06 22.63 -26.67
C LEU A 739 -24.56 22.65 -26.33
N PRO A 740 -23.78 23.61 -26.85
CA PRO A 740 -22.39 23.76 -26.46
C PRO A 740 -22.36 24.24 -25.01
N VAL A 741 -22.13 23.32 -24.09
CA VAL A 741 -21.82 23.66 -22.71
C VAL A 741 -20.38 24.16 -22.71
N THR A 742 -20.20 25.48 -22.60
CA THR A 742 -18.90 26.10 -22.35
C THR A 742 -18.36 25.58 -21.00
N PRO A 743 -17.07 25.20 -20.90
CA PRO A 743 -16.54 24.51 -19.72
C PRO A 743 -16.60 25.29 -18.40
N ASN A 744 -16.78 26.62 -18.43
CA ASN A 744 -16.59 27.45 -17.23
C ASN A 744 -17.88 28.04 -16.64
N GLU A 745 -18.88 28.47 -17.42
CA GLU A 745 -20.05 29.17 -16.84
C GLU A 745 -21.14 28.22 -16.31
N SER A 746 -21.26 27.02 -16.88
CA SER A 746 -22.28 26.05 -16.48
C SER A 746 -21.90 25.24 -15.24
N ILE A 747 -20.61 25.05 -14.98
CA ILE A 747 -20.11 24.26 -13.85
C ILE A 747 -20.25 25.07 -12.55
N GLU A 748 -19.93 26.36 -12.55
CA GLU A 748 -20.14 27.23 -11.38
C GLU A 748 -21.64 27.36 -11.03
N THR A 749 -22.48 27.57 -12.06
CA THR A 749 -23.94 27.65 -11.90
C THR A 749 -24.55 26.33 -11.43
N ALA A 750 -24.01 25.19 -11.88
CA ALA A 750 -24.43 23.88 -11.39
C ALA A 750 -23.90 23.59 -9.98
N LEU A 751 -22.69 24.01 -9.61
CA LEU A 751 -22.14 23.75 -8.28
C LEU A 751 -22.72 24.64 -7.19
N GLY A 752 -23.47 25.69 -7.54
CA GLY A 752 -24.02 26.63 -6.57
C GLY A 752 -22.93 27.39 -5.82
N LEU A 753 -21.80 27.63 -6.49
CA LEU A 753 -20.68 28.44 -6.01
C LEU A 753 -20.88 29.92 -6.34
#